data_AF-A0A972GNI7-F1
#
_entry.id   AF-A0A972GNI7-F1
#
_cell.length_a   1.000
_cell.length_b   1.000
_cell.length_c   1.000
_cell.angle_alpha   90.00
_cell.angle_beta   90.00
_cell.angle_gamma   90.00
#
_symmetry.space_group_name_H-M   'P 1'
#
loop_
_entity.id
_entity.type
_entity.pdbx_description
1 polymer ?
#
loop_
_entity_poly.entity_id
_entity_poly.type
_entity_poly.pdbx_seq_one_letter_code
_entity_poly.pdbx_strand_id
1 'polypeptide(L)'
;MKSFLKRVHMPIGIFLSALIALGFLPGIAASTSTVETVDNVQAVERTSKQFEPQPIYNADGTIDIGPVVRNKDMALSIDTTSIQAPTIQQTGSYTVGDTRTFIALDTLNGFFTTDYEVRLISDTVEIWVQQDLTYTDADGKINPIHPDSRDQEYITDERIMALATATERVIPINVEFYGEYAGRDGSNAQLPTLVPDLNLPDDYYAGSGDSVIILVSNVRDDNFYDPINNSSFVAGFFSGQVNGFADRNIISIDSKQWNRRTGPPDFGYEATIAHEFQHLIHNDQDGDEDLWLNEGASEFAEFLNGYRPAPDSHRTTFSEFPENSLTIWGDQDGDPDQSFEVLADYQIAYWFYLYVAGRLKEADIGVENQQYLKYVSELTKNQLNGPAAFDDMFDEVGADFDFIDVWSDFRTAMLSGTTSDETEWGDYISAFDSPSGVPIAPLDLGSLREKLNFEGYDTPGAPPYGADYIEIGWSDKISEETTLDFNGDIRIPTNWTTVPASEVGVTPPDGIDNVLFSGHTDLTDNFLIFEVDVPTDTATLSFDTLYNIEAEWDFGFTQVSTDTEDATGFVSLPLSGTTSISNTGALPIIKDNVPGYSGVSGTEEALEWINVTYDMSEYAGETVLIAFRYATDSGTGGQVAEPNPGWYLANVTVGDTDLYTDGDAVPEDAQSIWQARETQNEFRLSVATFDGDNVAEVEDVELNENGNGSFDFSDLLDNENFDGDGERVVAMVSVVPPPAGDDLISAPSGYADYTLTGLPPSLYTSRARAIGSALNSTTRTPRVYPGDNLTVTVTVDNFGRNDDLESSAAATAHVAVPIPDNTTFVAGSFESDVEPGNFQNVNDLQATFGGDLPASPGVYWTGSVSATADLSFDLAVAAPLEMNSEITPTVYIANAPFDESPSQFFTDIEEAVTVVSPLTLSGAEIQSEEVPAGAEAKFVYTLLNTDDETRAVDFSYSLPEGTELVSLDVQNKPLGSDEGGAVALQQTSRIQVPSFIETEQITEVTIVLQTSTENEGDVLDPQVVLSQPDSDFIYNEVAVPGGGLIVGPPSTEPPPVDPTLRIFLPIVAR
;
A
#
# COMPACT_ATOMS: atom_id res chain seq x y z
N MET A 1 32.47 -34.74 21.21
CA MET A 1 31.19 -34.80 21.94
C MET A 1 30.78 -33.49 22.62
N LYS A 2 31.68 -32.49 22.73
CA LYS A 2 31.36 -31.08 23.05
C LYS A 2 31.45 -30.17 21.80
N SER A 3 31.16 -30.72 20.61
CA SER A 3 31.22 -29.99 19.33
C SER A 3 30.17 -30.48 18.32
N PHE A 4 28.99 -30.90 18.79
CA PHE A 4 27.94 -31.45 17.92
C PHE A 4 26.51 -31.07 18.35
N LEU A 5 26.33 -29.99 19.11
CA LEU A 5 25.01 -29.53 19.59
C LEU A 5 24.81 -28.01 19.42
N LYS A 6 25.50 -27.41 18.44
CA LYS A 6 25.07 -26.14 17.82
C LYS A 6 24.40 -26.52 16.50
N ARG A 7 23.21 -25.98 16.23
CA ARG A 7 22.26 -26.23 15.13
C ARG A 7 21.11 -27.17 15.48
N VAL A 8 20.06 -26.60 16.09
CA VAL A 8 18.64 -26.68 15.65
C VAL A 8 17.95 -25.45 16.28
N HIS A 9 17.48 -24.51 15.45
CA HIS A 9 16.45 -23.54 15.83
C HIS A 9 15.10 -24.19 15.53
N MET A 10 14.16 -24.14 16.47
CA MET A 10 12.79 -24.62 16.33
C MET A 10 11.88 -23.54 16.91
N PRO A 11 10.81 -23.09 16.21
CA PRO A 11 9.96 -22.00 16.67
C PRO A 11 9.16 -22.39 17.92
N ILE A 12 9.06 -21.44 18.87
CA ILE A 12 8.58 -21.61 20.24
C ILE A 12 7.04 -21.83 20.32
N GLY A 13 6.29 -21.62 19.24
CA GLY A 13 4.83 -21.77 19.19
C GLY A 13 4.31 -23.19 19.48
N ILE A 14 5.09 -24.24 19.18
CA ILE A 14 4.65 -25.64 19.36
C ILE A 14 4.80 -26.11 20.82
N PHE A 15 5.55 -25.39 21.67
CA PHE A 15 5.79 -25.80 23.06
C PHE A 15 4.67 -25.36 24.02
N LEU A 16 3.94 -24.29 23.70
CA LEU A 16 2.86 -23.76 24.56
C LEU A 16 1.57 -24.58 24.43
N SER A 17 1.25 -25.06 23.22
CA SER A 17 0.07 -25.90 22.94
C SER A 17 0.15 -27.28 23.61
N ALA A 18 1.37 -27.80 23.82
CA ALA A 18 1.60 -29.07 24.51
C ALA A 18 1.41 -28.99 26.04
N LEU A 19 1.56 -27.81 26.65
CA LEU A 19 1.40 -27.61 28.10
C LEU A 19 -0.06 -27.45 28.54
N ILE A 20 -0.92 -26.92 27.66
CA ILE A 20 -2.37 -26.79 27.90
C ILE A 20 -3.07 -28.15 27.75
N ALA A 21 -2.60 -29.01 26.84
CA ALA A 21 -3.11 -30.38 26.67
C ALA A 21 -2.73 -31.35 27.82
N LEU A 22 -1.77 -30.99 28.68
CA LEU A 22 -1.26 -31.82 29.78
C LEU A 22 -1.84 -31.51 31.17
N GLY A 23 -2.79 -30.56 31.29
CA GLY A 23 -3.64 -30.41 32.48
C GLY A 23 -2.96 -29.92 33.76
N PHE A 24 -1.98 -29.01 33.67
CA PHE A 24 -1.15 -28.58 34.81
C PHE A 24 -1.47 -27.20 35.42
N LEU A 25 -2.62 -26.57 35.14
CA LEU A 25 -3.05 -25.36 35.86
C LEU A 25 -4.55 -25.41 36.23
N PRO A 26 -4.92 -25.21 37.52
CA PRO A 26 -6.31 -25.20 37.97
C PRO A 26 -6.96 -23.80 37.82
N GLY A 27 -8.20 -23.80 37.35
CA GLY A 27 -8.98 -22.60 37.06
C GLY A 27 -9.37 -21.74 38.28
N ILE A 28 -9.66 -20.47 38.00
CA ILE A 28 -10.35 -19.55 38.89
C ILE A 28 -11.51 -18.93 38.09
N ALA A 29 -12.69 -19.04 38.67
CA ALA A 29 -13.96 -18.61 38.12
C ALA A 29 -14.11 -17.08 38.18
N ALA A 30 -14.60 -16.48 37.08
CA ALA A 30 -15.07 -15.10 37.07
C ALA A 30 -16.47 -15.03 37.70
N SER A 31 -16.64 -14.09 38.64
CA SER A 31 -17.94 -13.71 39.21
C SER A 31 -18.44 -12.41 38.60
N THR A 32 -19.69 -12.44 38.16
CA THR A 32 -20.50 -11.31 37.70
C THR A 32 -20.69 -10.20 38.76
N SER A 33 -20.55 -8.93 38.36
CA SER A 33 -21.33 -7.82 38.91
C SER A 33 -21.42 -6.64 37.94
N THR A 34 -22.64 -6.34 37.51
CA THR A 34 -23.11 -5.08 36.88
C THR A 34 -23.17 -3.94 37.89
N VAL A 35 -22.68 -2.73 37.55
CA VAL A 35 -23.28 -1.41 37.87
C VAL A 35 -22.70 -0.37 36.88
N GLU A 36 -23.59 0.38 36.22
CA GLU A 36 -23.36 1.57 35.39
C GLU A 36 -22.70 2.72 36.17
N THR A 37 -21.77 3.44 35.52
CA THR A 37 -21.73 4.91 35.49
C THR A 37 -20.94 5.37 34.26
N VAL A 38 -21.60 6.22 33.48
CA VAL A 38 -21.08 7.07 32.40
C VAL A 38 -19.99 7.99 32.96
N ASP A 39 -18.87 8.04 32.25
CA ASP A 39 -17.80 9.06 32.20
C ASP A 39 -16.49 8.32 31.87
N ASN A 40 -16.25 8.07 30.58
CA ASN A 40 -14.92 7.82 30.05
C ASN A 40 -14.90 8.46 28.66
N VAL A 41 -14.38 9.68 28.61
CA VAL A 41 -13.61 10.12 27.45
C VAL A 41 -12.46 9.12 27.38
N GLN A 42 -12.58 8.10 26.53
CA GLN A 42 -11.39 7.37 26.13
C GLN A 42 -10.63 8.35 25.25
N ALA A 43 -9.52 8.88 25.75
CA ALA A 43 -8.48 9.35 24.86
C ALA A 43 -8.18 8.16 23.94
N VAL A 44 -8.56 8.27 22.68
CA VAL A 44 -8.07 7.36 21.65
C VAL A 44 -6.55 7.41 21.76
N GLU A 45 -5.93 6.27 22.04
CA GLU A 45 -4.47 6.15 22.03
C GLU A 45 -4.01 6.50 20.62
N ARG A 46 -3.60 7.76 20.43
CA ARG A 46 -2.93 8.24 19.22
C ARG A 46 -1.51 7.69 19.23
N THR A 47 -1.38 6.41 18.95
CA THR A 47 -0.09 5.86 18.56
C THR A 47 0.18 6.36 17.16
N SER A 48 1.09 7.32 17.02
CA SER A 48 1.76 7.58 15.75
C SER A 48 2.27 6.24 15.23
N LYS A 49 1.55 5.61 14.31
CA LYS A 49 2.06 4.44 13.62
C LYS A 49 3.34 4.88 12.93
N GLN A 50 4.38 4.11 13.19
CA GLN A 50 5.69 4.21 12.58
C GLN A 50 5.53 4.28 11.05
N PHE A 51 5.73 5.45 10.45
CA PHE A 51 5.86 5.53 9.00
C PHE A 51 7.26 5.02 8.67
N GLU A 52 7.37 3.71 8.45
CA GLU A 52 8.43 3.14 7.63
C GLU A 52 7.92 3.22 6.18
N PRO A 53 8.75 3.55 5.19
CA PRO A 53 8.39 3.44 3.79
C PRO A 53 7.78 2.06 3.53
N GLN A 54 6.51 2.04 3.14
CA GLN A 54 5.83 0.80 2.79
C GLN A 54 5.88 0.56 1.27
N PRO A 55 5.86 -0.71 0.82
CA PRO A 55 5.51 -1.03 -0.55
C PRO A 55 4.10 -0.50 -0.89
N ILE A 56 3.93 0.08 -2.08
CA ILE A 56 2.72 0.81 -2.46
C ILE A 56 1.96 0.03 -3.53
N TYR A 57 0.72 -0.37 -3.26
CA TYR A 57 -0.04 -1.32 -4.08
C TYR A 57 -0.96 -0.63 -5.11
N ASN A 58 -0.51 -0.54 -6.36
CA ASN A 58 -1.20 0.10 -7.49
C ASN A 58 -2.46 -0.64 -7.97
N ALA A 59 -3.38 0.11 -8.59
CA ALA A 59 -4.64 -0.40 -9.14
C ALA A 59 -4.48 -1.37 -10.30
N ASP A 60 -3.39 -1.27 -11.04
CA ASP A 60 -3.03 -2.20 -12.11
C ASP A 60 -2.38 -3.50 -11.60
N GLY A 61 -2.38 -3.70 -10.27
CA GLY A 61 -1.77 -4.81 -9.57
C GLY A 61 -0.24 -4.72 -9.54
N THR A 62 0.36 -3.54 -9.71
CA THR A 62 1.80 -3.37 -9.46
C THR A 62 2.06 -2.88 -8.04
N ILE A 63 3.29 -3.00 -7.56
CA ILE A 63 3.78 -2.49 -6.29
C ILE A 63 4.91 -1.52 -6.59
N ASP A 64 4.82 -0.29 -6.11
CA ASP A 64 5.96 0.61 -6.08
C ASP A 64 6.71 0.41 -4.75
N ILE A 65 7.94 -0.10 -4.87
CA ILE A 65 8.86 -0.29 -3.73
C ILE A 65 9.93 0.80 -3.69
N GLY A 66 9.90 1.71 -4.66
CA GLY A 66 10.86 2.78 -4.86
C GLY A 66 11.16 3.57 -3.60
N PRO A 67 10.15 4.09 -2.88
CA PRO A 67 10.36 4.84 -1.64
C PRO A 67 11.17 4.01 -0.63
N VAL A 68 10.84 2.72 -0.47
CA VAL A 68 11.55 1.81 0.43
C VAL A 68 13.02 1.63 0.05
N VAL A 69 13.32 1.36 -1.22
CA VAL A 69 14.69 1.04 -1.67
C VAL A 69 15.57 2.27 -1.94
N ARG A 70 14.98 3.48 -1.96
CA ARG A 70 15.69 4.76 -2.04
C ARG A 70 16.01 5.32 -0.66
N ASN A 71 15.06 5.20 0.28
CA ASN A 71 15.19 5.71 1.63
C ASN A 71 16.00 4.75 2.51
N LYS A 72 15.83 3.43 2.34
CA LYS A 72 16.47 2.42 3.20
C LYS A 72 17.59 1.65 2.52
N ASP A 73 18.76 1.63 3.17
CA ASP A 73 19.87 0.73 2.82
C ASP A 73 19.47 -0.72 3.14
N MET A 74 19.20 -1.51 2.10
CA MET A 74 18.75 -2.87 2.31
C MET A 74 19.90 -3.85 2.55
N ALA A 75 19.63 -4.88 3.35
CA ALA A 75 20.59 -5.94 3.60
C ALA A 75 20.99 -6.66 2.30
N LEU A 76 22.29 -6.87 2.09
CA LEU A 76 22.82 -7.64 0.96
C LEU A 76 23.18 -9.07 1.38
N SER A 77 22.42 -10.04 0.88
CA SER A 77 22.69 -11.47 1.01
C SER A 77 23.59 -11.97 -0.13
N ILE A 78 24.61 -12.75 0.23
CA ILE A 78 25.57 -13.30 -0.74
C ILE A 78 25.25 -14.78 -0.97
N ASP A 79 24.65 -15.08 -2.11
CA ASP A 79 24.39 -16.46 -2.53
C ASP A 79 25.49 -16.98 -3.47
N THR A 80 26.53 -17.57 -2.88
CA THR A 80 27.60 -18.23 -3.66
C THR A 80 27.20 -19.58 -4.26
N THR A 81 25.98 -20.07 -4.02
CA THR A 81 25.52 -21.40 -4.46
C THR A 81 24.74 -21.37 -5.77
N SER A 82 24.05 -20.26 -6.07
CA SER A 82 23.37 -20.01 -7.35
C SER A 82 24.29 -19.42 -8.42
N ILE A 83 25.37 -18.75 -8.03
CA ILE A 83 26.37 -18.17 -8.95
C ILE A 83 27.18 -19.28 -9.62
N GLN A 84 27.29 -19.25 -10.96
CA GLN A 84 28.19 -20.15 -11.66
C GLN A 84 29.65 -19.77 -11.36
N ALA A 85 30.40 -20.67 -10.72
CA ALA A 85 31.83 -20.45 -10.44
C ALA A 85 32.55 -20.00 -11.73
N PRO A 86 33.14 -18.78 -11.76
CA PRO A 86 33.66 -18.23 -12.99
C PRO A 86 34.78 -19.12 -13.52
N THR A 87 34.56 -19.72 -14.69
CA THR A 87 35.52 -20.65 -15.31
C THR A 87 36.79 -19.89 -15.78
N ILE A 88 36.71 -18.55 -15.87
CA ILE A 88 37.75 -17.60 -16.25
C ILE A 88 37.55 -16.34 -15.41
N GLN A 89 38.64 -15.71 -14.96
CA GLN A 89 38.61 -14.39 -14.31
C GLN A 89 38.03 -13.38 -15.31
N GLN A 90 36.75 -13.06 -15.17
CA GLN A 90 36.05 -12.11 -16.05
C GLN A 90 36.57 -10.70 -15.71
N THR A 91 37.34 -10.08 -16.62
CA THR A 91 37.87 -8.72 -16.48
C THR A 91 37.10 -7.75 -17.37
N GLY A 92 37.12 -6.45 -17.05
CA GLY A 92 36.24 -5.35 -17.48
C GLY A 92 35.83 -5.11 -18.95
N SER A 93 35.99 -6.05 -19.87
CA SER A 93 35.30 -6.01 -21.18
C SER A 93 34.26 -7.12 -21.25
N TYR A 94 33.00 -6.77 -21.49
CA TYR A 94 31.91 -7.71 -21.78
C TYR A 94 31.33 -7.46 -23.18
N THR A 95 30.63 -8.46 -23.70
CA THR A 95 29.91 -8.45 -24.97
C THR A 95 28.58 -9.18 -24.82
N VAL A 96 27.67 -8.98 -25.78
CA VAL A 96 26.39 -9.71 -25.80
C VAL A 96 26.63 -11.22 -25.74
N GLY A 97 25.93 -11.90 -24.82
CA GLY A 97 26.05 -13.32 -24.50
C GLY A 97 27.01 -13.63 -23.34
N ASP A 98 27.74 -12.64 -22.80
CA ASP A 98 28.51 -12.81 -21.58
C ASP A 98 27.57 -12.80 -20.35
N THR A 99 27.95 -13.56 -19.32
CA THR A 99 27.27 -13.56 -18.01
C THR A 99 28.05 -12.71 -17.02
N ARG A 100 27.38 -11.87 -16.22
CA ARG A 100 27.97 -11.19 -15.05
C ARG A 100 27.04 -11.27 -13.85
N THR A 101 27.64 -11.35 -12.68
CA THR A 101 26.95 -11.16 -11.39
C THR A 101 26.53 -9.70 -11.16
N PHE A 102 25.26 -9.52 -10.80
CA PHE A 102 24.63 -8.27 -10.39
C PHE A 102 23.73 -8.53 -9.17
N ILE A 103 22.97 -7.50 -8.76
CA ILE A 103 22.09 -7.52 -7.60
C ILE A 103 20.63 -7.60 -8.07
N ALA A 104 19.85 -8.46 -7.43
CA ALA A 104 18.40 -8.58 -7.57
C ALA A 104 17.72 -8.32 -6.22
N LEU A 105 16.42 -8.06 -6.26
CA LEU A 105 15.61 -7.70 -5.10
C LEU A 105 14.75 -8.88 -4.60
N ASP A 106 14.79 -9.11 -3.30
CA ASP A 106 13.79 -9.88 -2.54
C ASP A 106 13.21 -8.97 -1.46
N THR A 107 11.94 -8.60 -1.55
CA THR A 107 11.35 -7.59 -0.65
C THR A 107 11.28 -8.08 0.80
N LEU A 108 11.32 -9.41 1.03
CA LEU A 108 11.31 -9.99 2.37
C LEU A 108 12.71 -10.16 2.97
N ASN A 109 13.73 -10.36 2.12
CA ASN A 109 15.08 -10.73 2.55
C ASN A 109 16.17 -9.72 2.17
N GLY A 110 15.82 -8.65 1.47
CA GLY A 110 16.72 -7.62 0.95
C GLY A 110 17.33 -7.97 -0.40
N PHE A 111 18.45 -7.31 -0.71
CA PHE A 111 19.18 -7.53 -1.96
C PHE A 111 19.93 -8.86 -1.95
N PHE A 112 20.03 -9.51 -3.10
CA PHE A 112 20.84 -10.71 -3.27
C PHE A 112 21.63 -10.74 -4.57
N THR A 113 22.75 -11.44 -4.57
CA THR A 113 23.60 -11.60 -5.75
C THR A 113 23.07 -12.68 -6.69
N THR A 114 22.98 -12.40 -8.00
CA THR A 114 22.60 -13.37 -9.03
C THR A 114 23.30 -13.09 -10.37
N ASP A 115 23.27 -14.06 -11.29
CA ASP A 115 23.91 -13.96 -12.60
C ASP A 115 22.94 -13.45 -13.67
N TYR A 116 23.41 -12.49 -14.48
CA TYR A 116 22.69 -11.90 -15.60
C TYR A 116 23.43 -12.17 -16.90
N GLU A 117 22.71 -12.46 -17.97
CA GLU A 117 23.23 -12.49 -19.34
C GLU A 117 23.07 -11.11 -20.00
N VAL A 118 24.14 -10.61 -20.62
CA VAL A 118 24.08 -9.40 -21.45
C VAL A 118 23.35 -9.72 -22.74
N ARG A 119 22.15 -9.18 -22.93
CA ARG A 119 21.31 -9.47 -24.10
C ARG A 119 21.38 -8.38 -25.18
N LEU A 120 21.63 -7.14 -24.79
CA LEU A 120 21.76 -6.02 -25.72
C LEU A 120 22.75 -4.98 -25.19
N ILE A 121 23.55 -4.41 -26.09
CA ILE A 121 24.40 -3.23 -25.83
C ILE A 121 24.22 -2.28 -27.02
N SER A 122 23.75 -1.06 -26.76
CA SER A 122 23.76 0.06 -27.71
C SER A 122 24.72 1.17 -27.24
N ASP A 123 24.69 2.34 -27.88
CA ASP A 123 25.51 3.48 -27.45
C ASP A 123 24.95 4.13 -26.17
N THR A 124 23.66 3.90 -25.85
CA THR A 124 22.92 4.57 -24.77
C THR A 124 22.28 3.61 -23.78
N VAL A 125 21.94 2.40 -24.19
CA VAL A 125 21.19 1.43 -23.37
C VAL A 125 21.84 0.06 -23.41
N GLU A 126 21.87 -0.61 -22.26
CA GLU A 126 22.24 -2.01 -22.14
C GLU A 126 21.10 -2.79 -21.48
N ILE A 127 20.73 -3.96 -22.02
CA ILE A 127 19.70 -4.83 -21.44
C ILE A 127 20.36 -6.13 -20.96
N TRP A 128 20.16 -6.42 -19.68
CA TRP A 128 20.73 -7.56 -18.99
C TRP A 128 19.60 -8.38 -18.37
N VAL A 129 19.57 -9.68 -18.62
CA VAL A 129 18.47 -10.55 -18.17
C VAL A 129 19.00 -11.56 -17.17
N GLN A 130 18.38 -11.63 -16.00
CA GLN A 130 18.71 -12.60 -14.97
C GLN A 130 18.58 -14.03 -15.53
N GLN A 131 19.56 -14.88 -15.23
CA GLN A 131 19.60 -16.24 -15.79
C GLN A 131 18.56 -17.17 -15.17
N ASP A 132 18.39 -17.10 -13.86
CA ASP A 132 17.40 -17.88 -13.12
C ASP A 132 16.16 -17.02 -12.85
N LEU A 133 15.13 -17.24 -13.67
CA LEU A 133 13.81 -16.62 -13.53
C LEU A 133 12.79 -17.63 -12.97
N THR A 134 13.22 -18.71 -12.33
CA THR A 134 12.28 -19.70 -11.79
C THR A 134 11.59 -19.22 -10.52
N TYR A 135 10.28 -19.47 -10.43
CA TYR A 135 9.50 -19.19 -9.22
C TYR A 135 9.73 -20.29 -8.18
N THR A 136 9.85 -19.90 -6.91
CA THR A 136 10.07 -20.81 -5.78
C THR A 136 9.13 -20.49 -4.62
N ASP A 137 8.77 -21.48 -3.81
CA ASP A 137 8.10 -21.25 -2.53
C ASP A 137 9.07 -20.60 -1.51
N ALA A 138 8.52 -20.14 -0.37
CA ALA A 138 9.31 -19.52 0.70
C ALA A 138 10.34 -20.47 1.34
N ASP A 139 10.25 -21.79 1.09
CA ASP A 139 11.24 -22.77 1.55
C ASP A 139 12.34 -23.09 0.51
N GLY A 140 12.28 -22.42 -0.65
CA GLY A 140 13.27 -22.46 -1.72
C GLY A 140 13.10 -23.59 -2.72
N LYS A 141 11.98 -24.32 -2.70
CA LYS A 141 11.66 -25.31 -3.75
C LYS A 141 10.97 -24.64 -4.92
N ILE A 142 11.26 -25.12 -6.13
CA ILE A 142 10.59 -24.67 -7.35
C ILE A 142 9.07 -24.78 -7.16
N ASN A 143 8.36 -23.71 -7.50
CA ASN A 143 6.91 -23.62 -7.54
C ASN A 143 6.43 -23.78 -9.00
N PRO A 144 6.28 -25.02 -9.51
CA PRO A 144 5.90 -25.25 -10.90
C PRO A 144 4.43 -24.92 -11.20
N ILE A 145 3.62 -24.66 -10.17
CA ILE A 145 2.20 -24.31 -10.31
C ILE A 145 1.96 -22.79 -10.22
N HIS A 146 3.02 -21.99 -10.11
CA HIS A 146 2.92 -20.53 -10.20
C HIS A 146 2.25 -20.15 -11.54
N PRO A 147 1.20 -19.29 -11.54
CA PRO A 147 0.44 -18.97 -12.76
C PRO A 147 1.30 -18.34 -13.84
N ASP A 148 2.38 -17.66 -13.45
CA ASP A 148 3.32 -16.98 -14.33
C ASP A 148 4.63 -17.76 -14.58
N SER A 149 4.66 -19.07 -14.28
CA SER A 149 5.86 -19.93 -14.44
C SER A 149 6.47 -19.98 -15.85
N ARG A 150 5.77 -19.44 -16.86
CA ARG A 150 6.20 -19.36 -18.27
C ARG A 150 6.77 -18.01 -18.69
N ASP A 151 6.92 -17.05 -17.79
CA ASP A 151 7.31 -15.69 -18.16
C ASP A 151 8.67 -15.58 -18.86
N GLN A 152 9.59 -16.48 -18.54
CA GLN A 152 10.86 -16.59 -19.26
C GLN A 152 10.69 -16.80 -20.78
N GLU A 153 9.62 -17.48 -21.23
CA GLU A 153 9.36 -17.70 -22.66
C GLU A 153 8.97 -16.39 -23.40
N TYR A 154 8.52 -15.40 -22.65
CA TYR A 154 8.05 -14.12 -23.15
C TYR A 154 9.16 -13.08 -23.26
N ILE A 155 10.37 -13.35 -22.76
CA ILE A 155 11.55 -12.47 -22.88
C ILE A 155 12.33 -12.82 -24.15
N THR A 156 11.75 -12.43 -25.28
CA THR A 156 12.33 -12.68 -26.61
C THR A 156 13.23 -11.52 -27.05
N ASP A 157 14.16 -11.78 -27.98
CA ASP A 157 15.02 -10.73 -28.54
C ASP A 157 14.23 -9.57 -29.17
N GLU A 158 13.04 -9.86 -29.72
CA GLU A 158 12.13 -8.83 -30.27
C GLU A 158 11.62 -7.88 -29.18
N ARG A 159 11.22 -8.42 -28.02
CA ARG A 159 10.74 -7.61 -26.89
C ARG A 159 11.87 -6.89 -26.18
N ILE A 160 13.06 -7.50 -26.09
CA ILE A 160 14.27 -6.84 -25.60
C ILE A 160 14.60 -5.61 -26.47
N MET A 161 14.53 -5.74 -27.80
CA MET A 161 14.72 -4.59 -28.70
C MET A 161 13.62 -3.54 -28.56
N ALA A 162 12.36 -3.96 -28.32
CA ALA A 162 11.26 -3.02 -28.10
C ALA A 162 11.48 -2.21 -26.81
N LEU A 163 11.85 -2.87 -25.71
CA LEU A 163 12.18 -2.21 -24.45
C LEU A 163 13.35 -1.25 -24.61
N ALA A 164 14.45 -1.68 -25.24
CA ALA A 164 15.60 -0.82 -25.51
C ALA A 164 15.20 0.41 -26.35
N THR A 165 14.35 0.24 -27.37
CA THR A 165 13.85 1.36 -28.19
C THR A 165 13.01 2.33 -27.36
N ALA A 166 12.20 1.83 -26.42
CA ALA A 166 11.45 2.67 -25.51
C ALA A 166 12.37 3.45 -24.57
N THR A 167 13.37 2.80 -23.96
CA THR A 167 14.38 3.45 -23.11
C THR A 167 15.16 4.52 -23.87
N GLU A 168 15.58 4.23 -25.12
CA GLU A 168 16.29 5.19 -25.99
C GLU A 168 15.42 6.41 -26.36
N ARG A 169 14.09 6.29 -26.30
CA ARG A 169 13.15 7.41 -26.43
C ARG A 169 12.99 8.19 -25.13
N VAL A 170 12.87 7.49 -24.01
CA VAL A 170 12.66 8.10 -22.68
C VAL A 170 13.83 8.97 -22.26
N ILE A 171 15.06 8.45 -22.38
CA ILE A 171 16.27 9.14 -21.90
C ILE A 171 16.35 10.60 -22.37
N PRO A 172 16.30 10.91 -23.69
CA PRO A 172 16.43 12.29 -24.14
C PRO A 172 15.27 13.19 -23.72
N ILE A 173 14.06 12.65 -23.53
CA ILE A 173 12.89 13.41 -23.05
C ILE A 173 13.09 13.78 -21.59
N ASN A 174 13.39 12.82 -20.72
CA ASN A 174 13.65 13.11 -19.30
C ASN A 174 14.83 14.07 -19.15
N VAL A 175 15.91 13.91 -19.93
CA VAL A 175 17.06 14.83 -19.88
C VAL A 175 16.67 16.25 -20.32
N GLU A 176 15.77 16.41 -21.28
CA GLU A 176 15.31 17.72 -21.74
C GLU A 176 14.54 18.48 -20.64
N PHE A 177 13.72 17.77 -19.87
CA PHE A 177 12.88 18.33 -18.81
C PHE A 177 13.63 18.42 -17.47
N TYR A 178 14.11 17.29 -16.95
CA TYR A 178 14.69 17.15 -15.62
C TYR A 178 16.21 17.38 -15.55
N GLY A 179 16.91 17.43 -16.69
CA GLY A 179 18.35 17.68 -16.75
C GLY A 179 19.23 16.43 -16.86
N GLU A 180 20.55 16.63 -16.84
CA GLU A 180 21.54 15.57 -17.06
C GLU A 180 21.70 14.67 -15.83
N TYR A 181 22.04 13.40 -16.03
CA TYR A 181 22.42 12.46 -14.97
C TYR A 181 23.94 12.29 -14.91
N ALA A 182 24.47 11.77 -13.80
CA ALA A 182 25.90 11.56 -13.62
C ALA A 182 26.43 10.40 -14.49
N GLY A 183 27.59 10.62 -15.10
CA GLY A 183 28.30 9.56 -15.83
C GLY A 183 28.93 8.55 -14.86
N ARG A 184 28.54 7.28 -14.96
CA ARG A 184 28.96 6.18 -14.06
C ARG A 184 29.58 5.04 -14.86
N ASP A 185 30.92 4.92 -14.82
CA ASP A 185 31.69 4.05 -15.72
C ASP A 185 32.20 2.75 -15.07
N GLY A 186 31.84 2.51 -13.81
CA GLY A 186 32.22 1.33 -13.03
C GLY A 186 33.54 1.49 -12.26
N SER A 187 34.23 2.63 -12.35
CA SER A 187 35.56 2.80 -11.73
C SER A 187 35.55 2.96 -10.21
N ASN A 188 34.39 3.30 -9.62
CA ASN A 188 34.19 3.43 -8.18
C ASN A 188 33.26 2.35 -7.60
N ALA A 189 33.08 1.22 -8.31
CA ALA A 189 32.19 0.14 -7.91
C ALA A 189 32.52 -0.37 -6.49
N GLN A 190 31.51 -0.40 -5.62
CA GLN A 190 31.69 -0.78 -4.22
C GLN A 190 31.68 -2.31 -4.02
N LEU A 191 30.91 -3.06 -4.82
CA LEU A 191 30.66 -4.49 -4.61
C LEU A 191 31.94 -5.35 -4.57
N PRO A 192 32.95 -5.16 -5.45
CA PRO A 192 34.20 -5.92 -5.37
C PRO A 192 34.94 -5.75 -4.03
N THR A 193 34.78 -4.60 -3.39
CA THR A 193 35.41 -4.30 -2.08
C THR A 193 34.55 -4.80 -0.92
N LEU A 194 33.22 -4.62 -1.00
CA LEU A 194 32.27 -5.06 0.01
C LEU A 194 32.22 -6.60 0.13
N VAL A 195 32.37 -7.31 -0.98
CA VAL A 195 32.29 -8.78 -1.01
C VAL A 195 33.53 -9.42 -1.67
N PRO A 196 34.69 -9.48 -0.95
CA PRO A 196 35.91 -10.06 -1.49
C PRO A 196 35.78 -11.55 -1.87
N ASP A 197 34.84 -12.26 -1.26
CA ASP A 197 34.59 -13.69 -1.49
C ASP A 197 34.04 -14.00 -2.89
N LEU A 198 33.44 -13.01 -3.58
CA LEU A 198 33.05 -13.12 -4.99
C LEU A 198 34.27 -13.09 -5.94
N ASN A 199 35.43 -12.62 -5.46
CA ASN A 199 36.68 -12.53 -6.22
C ASN A 199 36.51 -11.78 -7.56
N LEU A 200 35.71 -10.71 -7.55
CA LEU A 200 35.54 -9.80 -8.68
C LEU A 200 36.78 -8.87 -8.79
N PRO A 201 37.34 -8.66 -9.99
CA PRO A 201 38.40 -7.67 -10.18
C PRO A 201 37.88 -6.23 -10.03
N ASP A 202 38.76 -5.29 -9.67
CA ASP A 202 38.41 -3.86 -9.52
C ASP A 202 37.78 -3.24 -10.78
N ASP A 203 38.09 -3.77 -11.97
CA ASP A 203 37.55 -3.29 -13.26
C ASP A 203 36.33 -4.06 -13.75
N TYR A 204 35.71 -4.90 -12.91
CA TYR A 204 34.66 -5.85 -13.32
C TYR A 204 33.45 -5.20 -14.02
N TYR A 205 33.00 -4.05 -13.49
CA TYR A 205 31.84 -3.30 -13.99
C TYR A 205 32.19 -2.20 -15.01
N ALA A 206 33.45 -2.12 -15.44
CA ALA A 206 33.92 -1.09 -16.37
C ALA A 206 33.07 -1.06 -17.67
N GLY A 207 32.55 0.11 -18.03
CA GLY A 207 31.68 0.30 -19.19
C GLY A 207 31.58 1.75 -19.66
N SER A 208 30.56 2.06 -20.45
CA SER A 208 30.27 3.46 -20.81
C SER A 208 29.67 4.18 -19.60
N GLY A 209 30.14 5.41 -19.34
CA GLY A 209 29.58 6.26 -18.28
C GLY A 209 28.16 6.74 -18.57
N ASP A 210 27.84 6.91 -19.86
CA ASP A 210 26.59 7.49 -20.34
C ASP A 210 25.52 6.42 -20.65
N SER A 211 25.84 5.13 -20.48
CA SER A 211 24.87 4.06 -20.76
C SER A 211 23.96 3.81 -19.56
N VAL A 212 22.67 3.64 -19.80
CA VAL A 212 21.70 3.14 -18.80
C VAL A 212 21.56 1.63 -18.95
N ILE A 213 21.76 0.91 -17.85
CA ILE A 213 21.57 -0.53 -17.74
C ILE A 213 20.14 -0.81 -17.24
N ILE A 214 19.38 -1.58 -18.02
CA ILE A 214 18.11 -2.15 -17.55
C ILE A 214 18.36 -3.59 -17.11
N LEU A 215 18.20 -3.85 -15.81
CA LEU A 215 18.24 -5.19 -15.23
C LEU A 215 16.85 -5.81 -15.26
N VAL A 216 16.64 -6.75 -16.18
CA VAL A 216 15.43 -7.59 -16.21
C VAL A 216 15.59 -8.70 -15.19
N SER A 217 14.90 -8.58 -14.07
CA SER A 217 15.07 -9.42 -12.88
C SER A 217 13.77 -10.16 -12.55
N ASN A 218 13.83 -11.33 -11.93
CA ASN A 218 12.64 -11.90 -11.28
C ASN A 218 12.60 -11.37 -9.84
N VAL A 219 11.89 -10.26 -9.65
CA VAL A 219 11.79 -9.61 -8.34
C VAL A 219 10.99 -10.51 -7.42
N ARG A 220 11.51 -10.79 -6.22
CA ARG A 220 10.85 -11.69 -5.27
C ARG A 220 10.05 -10.88 -4.27
N ASP A 221 8.75 -10.80 -4.50
CA ASP A 221 7.75 -10.18 -3.62
C ASP A 221 6.74 -11.22 -3.10
N ASP A 222 5.72 -10.79 -2.37
CA ASP A 222 4.69 -11.69 -1.84
C ASP A 222 3.93 -12.45 -2.95
N ASN A 223 3.79 -11.85 -4.13
CA ASN A 223 3.19 -12.50 -5.28
C ASN A 223 4.11 -13.57 -5.88
N PHE A 224 5.42 -13.37 -5.92
CA PHE A 224 6.38 -14.41 -6.30
C PHE A 224 6.24 -15.68 -5.44
N TYR A 225 6.01 -15.53 -4.13
CA TYR A 225 5.91 -16.64 -3.18
C TYR A 225 4.51 -17.25 -3.10
N ASP A 226 3.47 -16.42 -3.08
CA ASP A 226 2.07 -16.82 -2.94
C ASP A 226 1.15 -15.98 -3.86
N PRO A 227 1.13 -16.28 -5.17
CA PRO A 227 0.39 -15.52 -6.18
C PRO A 227 -1.13 -15.69 -6.09
N ILE A 228 -1.60 -16.66 -5.29
CA ILE A 228 -3.03 -16.93 -5.12
C ILE A 228 -3.63 -15.92 -4.15
N ASN A 229 -2.91 -15.63 -3.07
CA ASN A 229 -3.33 -14.71 -2.04
C ASN A 229 -2.81 -13.28 -2.27
N ASN A 230 -1.73 -13.12 -3.03
CA ASN A 230 -1.13 -11.81 -3.32
C ASN A 230 -1.15 -11.56 -4.83
N SER A 231 -2.04 -10.69 -5.30
CA SER A 231 -2.18 -10.36 -6.73
C SER A 231 -1.15 -9.32 -7.20
N SER A 232 -0.73 -8.40 -6.33
CA SER A 232 0.15 -7.30 -6.70
C SER A 232 1.64 -7.66 -6.68
N PHE A 233 2.45 -7.03 -7.54
CA PHE A 233 3.88 -7.34 -7.67
C PHE A 233 4.73 -6.11 -8.04
N VAL A 234 6.02 -6.09 -7.70
CA VAL A 234 6.92 -4.97 -8.02
C VAL A 234 7.22 -4.92 -9.52
N ALA A 235 6.82 -3.84 -10.21
CA ALA A 235 7.03 -3.72 -11.66
C ALA A 235 8.47 -3.36 -12.05
N GLY A 236 9.12 -2.54 -11.23
CA GLY A 236 10.47 -2.04 -11.42
C GLY A 236 10.87 -1.17 -10.25
N PHE A 237 12.14 -0.76 -10.21
CA PHE A 237 12.65 0.18 -9.20
C PHE A 237 14.00 0.78 -9.60
N PHE A 238 14.25 1.99 -9.12
CA PHE A 238 15.56 2.62 -8.99
C PHE A 238 16.04 2.58 -7.53
N SER A 239 17.34 2.33 -7.33
CA SER A 239 17.99 2.43 -6.02
C SER A 239 19.41 3.00 -6.15
N GLY A 240 19.68 4.08 -5.42
CA GLY A 240 21.02 4.67 -5.32
C GLY A 240 22.06 3.67 -4.80
N GLN A 241 21.66 2.77 -3.89
CA GLN A 241 22.51 1.71 -3.35
C GLN A 241 22.95 0.72 -4.45
N VAL A 242 22.02 0.29 -5.30
CA VAL A 242 22.31 -0.62 -6.43
C VAL A 242 23.23 0.05 -7.45
N ASN A 243 23.01 1.33 -7.76
CA ASN A 243 23.93 2.13 -8.57
C ASN A 243 25.33 2.16 -7.94
N GLY A 244 25.44 2.39 -6.63
CA GLY A 244 26.70 2.43 -5.89
C GLY A 244 27.48 1.11 -5.91
N PHE A 245 26.78 -0.03 -5.85
CA PHE A 245 27.41 -1.35 -5.90
C PHE A 245 28.22 -1.58 -7.18
N ALA A 246 27.68 -1.18 -8.34
CA ALA A 246 28.33 -1.35 -9.63
C ALA A 246 29.02 -0.08 -10.16
N ASP A 247 28.74 1.09 -9.58
CA ASP A 247 29.05 2.40 -10.13
C ASP A 247 28.62 2.51 -11.60
N ARG A 248 27.34 2.19 -11.88
CA ARG A 248 26.68 2.28 -13.19
C ARG A 248 25.29 2.88 -13.04
N ASN A 249 24.74 3.44 -14.13
CA ASN A 249 23.36 3.93 -14.16
C ASN A 249 22.41 2.75 -14.37
N ILE A 250 21.70 2.32 -13.33
CA ILE A 250 20.90 1.08 -13.33
C ILE A 250 19.44 1.39 -12.99
N ILE A 251 18.54 0.76 -13.73
CA ILE A 251 17.11 0.63 -13.41
C ILE A 251 16.77 -0.86 -13.49
N SER A 252 15.94 -1.35 -12.58
CA SER A 252 15.43 -2.72 -12.61
C SER A 252 14.01 -2.76 -13.13
N ILE A 253 13.70 -3.78 -13.93
CA ILE A 253 12.35 -4.09 -14.42
C ILE A 253 12.08 -5.57 -14.12
N ASP A 254 10.91 -5.89 -13.60
CA ASP A 254 10.54 -7.27 -13.33
C ASP A 254 10.34 -8.05 -14.64
N SER A 255 10.60 -9.36 -14.59
CA SER A 255 10.42 -10.32 -15.67
C SER A 255 8.96 -10.72 -15.88
N LYS A 256 8.06 -10.33 -14.97
CA LYS A 256 6.67 -10.78 -14.93
C LYS A 256 5.81 -10.27 -16.09
N GLN A 257 5.04 -11.14 -16.74
CA GLN A 257 3.99 -10.77 -17.71
C GLN A 257 4.42 -9.79 -18.83
N TRP A 258 5.66 -9.88 -19.32
CA TRP A 258 6.19 -9.09 -20.45
C TRP A 258 5.34 -9.15 -21.73
N ASN A 259 4.52 -10.19 -21.87
CA ASN A 259 3.59 -10.31 -22.99
C ASN A 259 2.36 -9.40 -22.90
N ARG A 260 2.07 -8.85 -21.73
CA ARG A 260 0.93 -7.97 -21.45
C ARG A 260 1.38 -6.52 -21.21
N ARG A 261 2.58 -6.31 -20.66
CA ARG A 261 2.99 -4.99 -20.13
C ARG A 261 3.88 -4.13 -21.03
N THR A 262 4.25 -4.62 -22.22
CA THR A 262 5.10 -3.87 -23.16
C THR A 262 4.33 -3.49 -24.42
N GLY A 263 4.37 -2.21 -24.77
CA GLY A 263 3.72 -1.65 -25.96
C GLY A 263 2.21 -1.45 -25.82
N PRO A 264 1.54 -1.02 -26.91
CA PRO A 264 0.12 -0.68 -26.85
C PRO A 264 -0.78 -1.91 -26.60
N PRO A 265 -1.90 -1.74 -25.87
CA PRO A 265 -2.41 -0.47 -25.33
C PRO A 265 -1.83 -0.06 -23.96
N ASP A 266 -1.10 -0.94 -23.27
CA ASP A 266 -0.84 -0.78 -21.83
C ASP A 266 0.41 0.06 -21.52
N PHE A 267 1.51 -0.08 -22.29
CA PHE A 267 2.78 0.65 -22.09
C PHE A 267 3.38 0.62 -20.67
N GLY A 268 2.98 -0.33 -19.82
CA GLY A 268 3.31 -0.34 -18.40
C GLY A 268 4.81 -0.24 -18.12
N TYR A 269 5.64 -1.06 -18.77
CA TYR A 269 7.09 -1.00 -18.54
C TYR A 269 7.78 0.20 -19.15
N GLU A 270 7.24 0.74 -20.24
CA GLU A 270 7.73 2.00 -20.78
C GLU A 270 7.46 3.17 -19.83
N ALA A 271 6.31 3.15 -19.15
CA ALA A 271 5.93 4.11 -18.12
C ALA A 271 6.83 3.96 -16.87
N THR A 272 7.01 2.73 -16.37
CA THR A 272 7.95 2.43 -15.27
C THR A 272 9.37 2.90 -15.59
N ILE A 273 9.86 2.72 -16.82
CA ILE A 273 11.20 3.22 -17.20
C ILE A 273 11.26 4.76 -17.13
N ALA A 274 10.21 5.47 -17.55
CA ALA A 274 10.16 6.93 -17.47
C ALA A 274 10.16 7.41 -16.01
N HIS A 275 9.41 6.73 -15.15
CA HIS A 275 9.33 6.93 -13.71
C HIS A 275 10.71 6.71 -13.05
N GLU A 276 11.26 5.50 -13.13
CA GLU A 276 12.52 5.17 -12.46
C GLU A 276 13.74 5.93 -13.02
N PHE A 277 13.69 6.35 -14.29
CA PHE A 277 14.76 7.18 -14.84
C PHE A 277 14.65 8.64 -14.37
N GLN A 278 13.46 9.14 -14.04
CA GLN A 278 13.33 10.43 -13.35
C GLN A 278 13.97 10.34 -11.96
N HIS A 279 13.67 9.30 -11.17
CA HIS A 279 14.30 9.05 -9.88
C HIS A 279 15.84 9.03 -9.96
N LEU A 280 16.40 8.40 -10.99
CA LEU A 280 17.85 8.39 -11.22
C LEU A 280 18.42 9.79 -11.41
N ILE A 281 17.77 10.63 -12.23
CA ILE A 281 18.19 12.03 -12.42
C ILE A 281 18.01 12.80 -11.11
N HIS A 282 16.88 12.61 -10.42
CA HIS A 282 16.56 13.31 -9.19
C HIS A 282 17.61 13.07 -8.12
N ASN A 283 17.95 11.81 -7.85
CA ASN A 283 19.00 11.42 -6.91
C ASN A 283 20.38 12.06 -7.22
N ASP A 284 20.65 12.39 -8.49
CA ASP A 284 21.91 13.04 -8.89
C ASP A 284 21.89 14.57 -8.73
N GLN A 285 20.71 15.19 -8.71
CA GLN A 285 20.52 16.63 -8.64
C GLN A 285 20.15 17.07 -7.22
N ASP A 286 19.17 16.39 -6.62
CA ASP A 286 18.58 16.68 -5.32
C ASP A 286 18.12 15.37 -4.66
N GLY A 287 18.99 14.78 -3.84
CA GLY A 287 18.78 13.44 -3.30
C GLY A 287 18.00 13.42 -1.98
N ASP A 288 17.78 14.58 -1.37
CA ASP A 288 17.14 14.79 -0.07
C ASP A 288 15.78 15.50 -0.16
N GLU A 289 15.17 15.55 -1.35
CA GLU A 289 13.84 16.11 -1.60
C GLU A 289 12.71 15.33 -0.90
N ASP A 290 11.63 16.03 -0.55
CA ASP A 290 10.43 15.46 0.06
C ASP A 290 9.79 14.38 -0.85
N LEU A 291 9.32 13.30 -0.23
CA LEU A 291 8.77 12.14 -0.93
C LEU A 291 7.67 12.51 -1.93
N TRP A 292 6.70 13.33 -1.50
CA TRP A 292 5.56 13.70 -2.34
C TRP A 292 5.96 14.46 -3.60
N LEU A 293 6.98 15.33 -3.49
CA LEU A 293 7.51 16.09 -4.62
C LEU A 293 8.26 15.15 -5.56
N ASN A 294 9.06 14.24 -4.99
CA ASN A 294 9.85 13.26 -5.73
C ASN A 294 8.99 12.29 -6.56
N GLU A 295 8.00 11.67 -5.94
CA GLU A 295 7.06 10.78 -6.63
C GLU A 295 6.15 11.53 -7.61
N GLY A 296 5.68 12.74 -7.25
CA GLY A 296 4.92 13.60 -8.15
C GLY A 296 5.70 13.96 -9.41
N ALA A 297 7.00 14.21 -9.30
CA ALA A 297 7.89 14.46 -10.44
C ALA A 297 8.04 13.23 -11.34
N SER A 298 8.11 12.03 -10.76
CA SER A 298 8.19 10.76 -11.49
C SER A 298 6.89 10.41 -12.22
N GLU A 299 5.74 10.60 -11.59
CA GLU A 299 4.42 10.49 -12.25
C GLU A 299 4.29 11.49 -13.41
N PHE A 300 4.75 12.72 -13.21
CA PHE A 300 4.80 13.72 -14.26
C PHE A 300 5.72 13.31 -15.42
N ALA A 301 6.79 12.53 -15.16
CA ALA A 301 7.66 12.01 -16.22
C ALA A 301 6.92 11.01 -17.13
N GLU A 302 6.02 10.21 -16.58
CA GLU A 302 5.18 9.29 -17.35
C GLU A 302 4.23 10.07 -18.28
N PHE A 303 3.65 11.18 -17.80
CA PHE A 303 2.88 12.11 -18.63
C PHE A 303 3.73 12.73 -19.76
N LEU A 304 4.91 13.28 -19.44
CA LEU A 304 5.78 13.93 -20.41
C LEU A 304 6.26 12.97 -21.52
N ASN A 305 6.41 11.69 -21.21
CA ASN A 305 6.76 10.65 -22.18
C ASN A 305 5.55 10.08 -22.94
N GLY A 306 4.34 10.34 -22.44
CA GLY A 306 3.09 10.02 -23.11
C GLY A 306 2.50 8.64 -22.77
N TYR A 307 2.67 8.15 -21.54
CA TYR A 307 2.29 6.79 -21.14
C TYR A 307 1.03 6.70 -20.25
N ARG A 308 0.04 7.59 -20.43
CA ARG A 308 -1.26 7.58 -19.72
C ARG A 308 -2.48 7.56 -20.68
N PRO A 309 -2.72 6.45 -21.41
CA PRO A 309 -3.76 6.38 -22.47
C PRO A 309 -5.22 6.47 -22.02
N ALA A 310 -5.55 6.04 -20.81
CA ALA A 310 -6.92 5.80 -20.37
C ALA A 310 -7.27 6.59 -19.09
N PRO A 311 -8.53 7.03 -18.90
CA PRO A 311 -8.96 7.67 -17.65
C PRO A 311 -8.67 6.78 -16.43
N ASP A 312 -8.97 5.48 -16.55
CA ASP A 312 -8.74 4.44 -15.54
C ASP A 312 -7.25 4.06 -15.38
N SER A 313 -6.38 4.57 -16.27
CA SER A 313 -4.91 4.44 -16.11
C SER A 313 -4.30 5.58 -15.30
N HIS A 314 -5.09 6.61 -14.99
CA HIS A 314 -4.79 7.51 -13.88
C HIS A 314 -5.12 6.74 -12.60
N ARG A 315 -4.24 6.79 -11.60
CA ARG A 315 -4.60 6.38 -10.24
C ARG A 315 -5.81 7.25 -9.87
N THR A 316 -7.02 6.69 -9.70
CA THR A 316 -8.26 7.45 -9.37
C THR A 316 -8.60 7.42 -7.89
N THR A 317 -7.66 6.97 -7.06
CA THR A 317 -7.85 6.68 -5.64
C THR A 317 -8.02 7.93 -4.77
N PHE A 318 -7.36 9.06 -5.02
CA PHE A 318 -7.67 10.34 -4.35
C PHE A 318 -9.08 10.83 -4.65
N SER A 319 -9.64 10.51 -5.82
CA SER A 319 -11.06 10.80 -6.09
C SER A 319 -12.00 9.87 -5.32
N GLU A 320 -11.50 8.81 -4.70
CA GLU A 320 -12.24 7.87 -3.85
C GLU A 320 -11.98 8.13 -2.36
N PHE A 321 -10.77 8.58 -2.02
CA PHE A 321 -10.26 8.92 -0.69
C PHE A 321 -9.67 10.34 -0.76
N PRO A 322 -10.50 11.40 -0.75
CA PRO A 322 -10.04 12.76 -1.02
C PRO A 322 -9.46 13.49 0.20
N GLU A 323 -9.40 12.85 1.37
CA GLU A 323 -8.88 13.43 2.60
C GLU A 323 -7.34 13.48 2.67
N ASN A 324 -6.62 12.68 1.89
CA ASN A 324 -5.16 12.56 1.95
C ASN A 324 -4.40 13.90 2.04
N SER A 325 -3.36 13.92 2.87
CA SER A 325 -2.37 15.00 2.86
C SER A 325 -1.61 15.02 1.54
N LEU A 326 -1.30 16.22 1.03
CA LEU A 326 -0.38 16.34 -0.10
C LEU A 326 1.05 15.95 0.29
N THR A 327 1.44 16.19 1.54
CA THR A 327 2.85 16.17 1.99
C THR A 327 3.20 15.04 2.95
N ILE A 328 2.19 14.47 3.62
CA ILE A 328 2.36 13.32 4.51
C ILE A 328 1.73 12.14 3.81
N TRP A 329 2.52 11.11 3.54
CA TRP A 329 2.05 9.95 2.79
C TRP A 329 1.86 8.76 3.72
N GLY A 330 0.96 7.85 3.37
CA GLY A 330 0.55 6.71 4.21
C GLY A 330 0.03 7.12 5.59
N ASP A 331 -0.54 8.31 5.68
CA ASP A 331 -1.08 8.92 6.89
C ASP A 331 -2.45 8.35 7.31
N GLN A 332 -3.06 7.52 6.45
CA GLN A 332 -4.40 6.97 6.66
C GLN A 332 -4.44 5.44 6.83
N ASP A 333 -3.30 4.77 7.09
CA ASP A 333 -3.14 3.31 7.31
C ASP A 333 -3.88 2.71 8.55
N GLY A 334 -4.91 3.39 9.07
CA GLY A 334 -5.73 3.01 10.21
C GLY A 334 -6.74 1.90 9.93
N ASP A 335 -7.36 1.87 8.74
CA ASP A 335 -8.38 0.87 8.40
C ASP A 335 -7.77 -0.34 7.67
N PRO A 336 -7.93 -1.58 8.21
CA PRO A 336 -7.54 -2.81 7.50
C PRO A 336 -8.24 -3.00 6.13
N ASP A 337 -9.30 -2.25 5.83
CA ASP A 337 -9.97 -2.20 4.53
C ASP A 337 -9.38 -1.15 3.55
N GLN A 338 -8.50 -0.24 4.01
CA GLN A 338 -7.99 0.96 3.29
C GLN A 338 -6.49 0.87 2.92
N SER A 339 -5.90 -0.32 2.73
CA SER A 339 -4.48 -0.52 2.37
C SER A 339 -4.05 0.06 1.00
N PHE A 340 -4.82 0.97 0.41
CA PHE A 340 -4.65 1.56 -0.91
C PHE A 340 -4.67 3.09 -0.90
N GLU A 341 -4.86 3.75 0.24
CA GLU A 341 -4.86 5.23 0.32
C GLU A 341 -3.52 5.84 -0.06
N VAL A 342 -2.42 5.10 0.07
CA VAL A 342 -1.15 5.57 -0.49
C VAL A 342 -1.20 5.80 -2.02
N LEU A 343 -2.17 5.21 -2.75
CA LEU A 343 -2.39 5.58 -4.15
C LEU A 343 -3.06 6.94 -4.34
N ALA A 344 -3.86 7.37 -3.37
CA ALA A 344 -4.40 8.72 -3.34
C ALA A 344 -3.25 9.74 -3.19
N ASP A 345 -2.24 9.45 -2.38
CA ASP A 345 -1.04 10.29 -2.25
C ASP A 345 -0.32 10.53 -3.60
N TYR A 346 -0.14 9.47 -4.40
CA TYR A 346 0.43 9.62 -5.75
C TYR A 346 -0.50 10.42 -6.67
N GLN A 347 -1.81 10.18 -6.62
CA GLN A 347 -2.75 10.90 -7.47
C GLN A 347 -2.77 12.38 -7.12
N ILE A 348 -2.87 12.75 -5.84
CA ILE A 348 -2.93 14.14 -5.42
C ILE A 348 -1.64 14.87 -5.79
N ALA A 349 -0.46 14.27 -5.59
CA ALA A 349 0.81 14.88 -5.96
C ALA A 349 0.95 15.04 -7.49
N TYR A 350 0.63 14.00 -8.27
CA TYR A 350 0.65 14.08 -9.72
C TYR A 350 -0.32 15.12 -10.27
N TRP A 351 -1.55 15.15 -9.76
CA TRP A 351 -2.57 16.12 -10.15
C TRP A 351 -2.16 17.53 -9.76
N PHE A 352 -1.50 17.71 -8.62
CA PHE A 352 -0.94 18.99 -8.21
C PHE A 352 0.13 19.47 -9.20
N TYR A 353 1.04 18.60 -9.66
CA TYR A 353 2.02 18.92 -10.71
C TYR A 353 1.35 19.40 -12.01
N LEU A 354 0.34 18.68 -12.48
CA LEU A 354 -0.44 19.06 -13.66
C LEU A 354 -1.20 20.38 -13.46
N TYR A 355 -1.74 20.58 -12.26
CA TYR A 355 -2.48 21.77 -11.89
C TYR A 355 -1.56 22.99 -11.86
N VAL A 356 -0.40 22.92 -11.22
CA VAL A 356 0.62 23.99 -11.19
C VAL A 356 1.04 24.38 -12.61
N ALA A 357 1.31 23.39 -13.47
CA ALA A 357 1.58 23.64 -14.89
C ALA A 357 0.41 24.35 -15.59
N GLY A 358 -0.82 23.94 -15.30
CA GLY A 358 -2.04 24.58 -15.79
C GLY A 358 -2.19 26.03 -15.32
N ARG A 359 -1.90 26.32 -14.06
CA ARG A 359 -1.96 27.67 -13.45
C ARG A 359 -0.93 28.61 -14.06
N LEU A 360 0.30 28.14 -14.28
CA LEU A 360 1.31 28.90 -15.02
C LEU A 360 0.84 29.24 -16.44
N LYS A 361 0.26 28.25 -17.15
CA LYS A 361 -0.28 28.46 -18.49
C LYS A 361 -1.45 29.45 -18.50
N GLU A 362 -2.37 29.34 -17.55
CA GLU A 362 -3.52 30.25 -17.38
C GLU A 362 -3.05 31.69 -17.15
N ALA A 363 -1.98 31.87 -16.37
CA ALA A 363 -1.32 33.14 -16.14
C ALA A 363 -0.47 33.67 -17.33
N ASP A 364 -0.52 33.01 -18.51
CA ASP A 364 0.28 33.32 -19.70
C ASP A 364 1.81 33.23 -19.46
N ILE A 365 2.23 32.42 -18.47
CA ILE A 365 3.64 32.18 -18.13
C ILE A 365 4.12 30.92 -18.84
N GLY A 366 5.24 31.02 -19.56
CA GLY A 366 5.87 29.85 -20.19
C GLY A 366 5.06 29.19 -21.32
N VAL A 367 4.04 29.86 -21.89
CA VAL A 367 3.19 29.28 -22.94
C VAL A 367 3.92 28.98 -24.25
N GLU A 368 4.96 29.76 -24.58
CA GLU A 368 5.76 29.52 -25.78
C GLU A 368 6.58 28.23 -25.65
N ASN A 369 6.39 27.30 -26.60
CA ASN A 369 7.03 25.98 -26.61
C ASN A 369 6.78 25.15 -25.34
N GLN A 370 5.65 25.37 -24.65
CA GLN A 370 5.26 24.61 -23.45
C GLN A 370 6.28 24.69 -22.31
N GLN A 371 7.00 25.81 -22.20
CA GLN A 371 7.99 26.04 -21.15
C GLN A 371 7.41 25.95 -19.73
N TYR A 372 6.10 26.17 -19.54
CA TYR A 372 5.41 25.97 -18.26
C TYR A 372 5.58 24.53 -17.72
N LEU A 373 5.53 23.50 -18.58
CA LEU A 373 5.81 22.11 -18.18
C LEU A 373 7.24 21.95 -17.69
N LYS A 374 8.17 22.66 -18.36
CA LYS A 374 9.59 22.61 -18.02
C LYS A 374 9.89 23.27 -16.68
N TYR A 375 9.28 24.41 -16.38
CA TYR A 375 9.44 25.06 -15.07
C TYR A 375 9.05 24.13 -13.92
N VAL A 376 7.93 23.42 -14.07
CA VAL A 376 7.50 22.44 -13.06
C VAL A 376 8.47 21.24 -12.99
N SER A 377 8.92 20.68 -14.12
CA SER A 377 9.89 19.57 -14.10
C SER A 377 11.27 19.97 -13.54
N GLU A 378 11.62 21.25 -13.53
CA GLU A 378 12.90 21.74 -13.02
C GLU A 378 12.94 21.86 -11.49
N LEU A 379 11.81 21.63 -10.80
CA LEU A 379 11.78 21.44 -9.34
C LEU A 379 12.76 20.35 -8.88
N THR A 380 12.97 19.30 -9.69
CA THR A 380 14.00 18.25 -9.50
C THR A 380 15.44 18.76 -9.35
N LYS A 381 15.70 20.05 -9.64
CA LYS A 381 17.01 20.71 -9.49
C LYS A 381 17.00 21.80 -8.43
N ASN A 382 15.84 22.07 -7.82
CA ASN A 382 15.82 22.97 -6.68
C ASN A 382 16.62 22.31 -5.54
N GLN A 383 17.12 23.10 -4.61
CA GLN A 383 17.82 22.61 -3.42
C GLN A 383 17.05 22.99 -2.15
N LEU A 384 15.87 23.59 -2.34
CA LEU A 384 14.85 23.77 -1.33
C LEU A 384 13.88 22.62 -1.51
N ASN A 385 13.35 22.11 -0.40
CA ASN A 385 12.43 20.99 -0.42
C ASN A 385 10.96 21.44 -0.30
N GLY A 386 10.07 20.60 -0.80
CA GLY A 386 8.63 20.72 -0.57
C GLY A 386 8.05 22.07 -1.03
N PRO A 387 7.13 22.69 -0.26
CA PRO A 387 6.50 23.95 -0.63
C PRO A 387 7.48 25.09 -0.99
N ALA A 388 8.64 25.16 -0.32
CA ALA A 388 9.62 26.21 -0.56
C ALA A 388 10.24 26.14 -1.98
N ALA A 389 10.32 24.94 -2.56
CA ALA A 389 10.78 24.74 -3.94
C ALA A 389 9.82 25.39 -4.96
N PHE A 390 8.51 25.30 -4.70
CA PHE A 390 7.47 25.90 -5.53
C PHE A 390 7.50 27.43 -5.43
N ASP A 391 7.60 27.98 -4.23
CA ASP A 391 7.70 29.43 -4.02
C ASP A 391 8.91 30.03 -4.76
N ASP A 392 10.09 29.39 -4.66
CA ASP A 392 11.28 29.84 -5.37
C ASP A 392 11.11 29.77 -6.90
N MET A 393 10.46 28.71 -7.40
CA MET A 393 10.14 28.57 -8.82
C MET A 393 9.13 29.64 -9.29
N PHE A 394 8.08 29.92 -8.52
CA PHE A 394 7.10 30.97 -8.81
C PHE A 394 7.74 32.37 -8.82
N ASP A 395 8.61 32.66 -7.86
CA ASP A 395 9.40 33.89 -7.80
C ASP A 395 10.33 34.03 -9.01
N GLU A 396 11.01 32.96 -9.43
CA GLU A 396 11.92 32.96 -10.59
C GLU A 396 11.17 33.27 -11.89
N VAL A 397 10.01 32.65 -12.11
CA VAL A 397 9.21 32.84 -13.33
C VAL A 397 8.36 34.12 -13.28
N GLY A 398 8.29 34.78 -12.13
CA GLY A 398 7.55 36.02 -11.92
C GLY A 398 6.05 35.83 -11.88
N ALA A 399 5.58 34.73 -11.30
CA ALA A 399 4.17 34.52 -10.98
C ALA A 399 3.71 35.53 -9.92
N ASP A 400 2.41 35.81 -9.86
CA ASP A 400 1.79 36.72 -8.89
C ASP A 400 1.05 35.98 -7.77
N PHE A 401 1.32 34.69 -7.64
CA PHE A 401 0.80 33.76 -6.64
C PHE A 401 1.96 32.96 -6.04
N ASP A 402 1.77 32.45 -4.83
CA ASP A 402 2.68 31.55 -4.14
C ASP A 402 2.10 30.12 -4.03
N PHE A 403 2.82 29.22 -3.36
CA PHE A 403 2.38 27.85 -3.13
C PHE A 403 1.03 27.79 -2.40
N ILE A 404 0.82 28.62 -1.37
CA ILE A 404 -0.41 28.60 -0.57
C ILE A 404 -1.61 29.05 -1.40
N ASP A 405 -1.43 30.06 -2.26
CA ASP A 405 -2.46 30.48 -3.21
C ASP A 405 -2.85 29.34 -4.15
N VAL A 406 -1.86 28.70 -4.79
CA VAL A 406 -2.08 27.62 -5.77
C VAL A 406 -2.68 26.37 -5.11
N TRP A 407 -2.17 25.96 -3.96
CA TRP A 407 -2.72 24.85 -3.19
C TRP A 407 -4.15 25.14 -2.70
N SER A 408 -4.43 26.36 -2.25
CA SER A 408 -5.78 26.73 -1.82
C SER A 408 -6.78 26.66 -2.97
N ASP A 409 -6.39 27.14 -4.16
CA ASP A 409 -7.22 27.04 -5.37
C ASP A 409 -7.37 25.57 -5.83
N PHE A 410 -6.34 24.74 -5.67
CA PHE A 410 -6.34 23.32 -6.05
C PHE A 410 -7.45 22.55 -5.34
N ARG A 411 -7.61 22.71 -4.01
CA ARG A 411 -8.68 22.08 -3.23
C ARG A 411 -10.07 22.33 -3.82
N THR A 412 -10.30 23.55 -4.29
CA THR A 412 -11.56 23.92 -4.93
C THR A 412 -11.66 23.37 -6.36
N ALA A 413 -10.57 23.41 -7.12
CA ALA A 413 -10.55 22.95 -8.51
C ALA A 413 -10.87 21.45 -8.62
N MET A 414 -10.50 20.65 -7.61
CA MET A 414 -10.79 19.21 -7.57
C MET A 414 -12.27 18.89 -7.34
N LEU A 415 -13.09 19.85 -6.89
CA LEU A 415 -14.54 19.70 -6.73
C LEU A 415 -15.34 19.91 -8.03
N SER A 416 -14.66 20.11 -9.16
CA SER A 416 -15.31 20.26 -10.46
C SER A 416 -15.98 18.95 -10.89
N GLY A 417 -17.28 18.97 -11.16
CA GLY A 417 -18.07 17.82 -11.63
C GLY A 417 -17.90 17.50 -13.11
N THR A 418 -16.76 17.85 -13.71
CA THR A 418 -16.44 17.60 -15.12
C THR A 418 -15.01 17.09 -15.26
N THR A 419 -14.45 17.10 -16.47
CA THR A 419 -13.07 16.69 -16.74
C THR A 419 -12.14 17.90 -16.79
N SER A 420 -10.83 17.67 -16.63
CA SER A 420 -9.80 18.72 -16.74
C SER A 420 -9.89 19.51 -18.06
N ASP A 421 -10.34 18.89 -19.15
CA ASP A 421 -10.48 19.52 -20.47
C ASP A 421 -11.53 20.64 -20.52
N GLU A 422 -12.50 20.62 -19.59
CA GLU A 422 -13.54 21.65 -19.49
C GLU A 422 -13.16 22.80 -18.56
N THR A 423 -11.96 22.73 -17.97
CA THR A 423 -11.39 23.78 -17.10
C THR A 423 -10.38 24.64 -17.86
N GLU A 424 -10.19 25.90 -17.44
CA GLU A 424 -9.20 26.79 -18.08
C GLU A 424 -7.75 26.34 -17.84
N TRP A 425 -7.48 25.68 -16.71
CA TRP A 425 -6.14 25.19 -16.35
C TRP A 425 -5.80 23.85 -17.01
N GLY A 426 -6.78 22.98 -17.26
CA GLY A 426 -6.57 21.58 -17.65
C GLY A 426 -6.69 21.25 -19.15
N ASP A 427 -7.15 22.19 -19.99
CA ASP A 427 -7.40 21.99 -21.44
C ASP A 427 -6.17 21.54 -22.27
N TYR A 428 -4.96 21.65 -21.69
CA TYR A 428 -3.72 21.26 -22.35
C TYR A 428 -3.42 19.77 -22.20
N ILE A 429 -4.03 19.08 -21.23
CA ILE A 429 -3.65 17.71 -20.84
C ILE A 429 -3.97 16.74 -21.97
N SER A 430 -5.22 16.68 -22.43
CA SER A 430 -5.59 15.80 -23.56
C SER A 430 -5.06 16.32 -24.91
N ALA A 431 -4.78 17.61 -25.00
CA ALA A 431 -4.18 18.26 -26.16
C ALA A 431 -2.66 18.10 -26.24
N PHE A 432 -2.02 17.51 -25.22
CA PHE A 432 -0.58 17.28 -25.19
C PHE A 432 -0.15 16.37 -26.35
N ASP A 433 0.86 16.81 -27.10
CA ASP A 433 1.38 16.06 -28.25
C ASP A 433 2.28 14.93 -27.76
N SER A 434 1.64 13.86 -27.27
CA SER A 434 2.26 12.71 -26.66
C SER A 434 3.41 12.13 -27.52
N PRO A 435 4.65 12.12 -27.02
CA PRO A 435 5.80 11.56 -27.74
C PRO A 435 5.66 10.06 -28.05
N SER A 436 4.83 9.34 -27.30
CA SER A 436 4.51 7.94 -27.55
C SER A 436 3.58 7.75 -28.75
N GLY A 437 2.87 8.80 -29.17
CA GLY A 437 1.82 8.78 -30.19
C GLY A 437 0.45 8.33 -29.65
N VAL A 438 0.32 8.21 -28.33
CA VAL A 438 -0.88 7.75 -27.63
C VAL A 438 -1.57 8.97 -27.01
N PRO A 439 -2.87 9.22 -27.29
CA PRO A 439 -3.60 10.31 -26.65
C PRO A 439 -3.59 10.20 -25.14
N ILE A 440 -3.50 11.32 -24.43
CA ILE A 440 -3.64 11.37 -22.98
C ILE A 440 -5.11 11.61 -22.63
N ALA A 441 -5.64 10.84 -21.69
CA ALA A 441 -6.99 11.05 -21.18
C ALA A 441 -7.04 12.26 -20.25
N PRO A 442 -8.11 13.07 -20.29
CA PRO A 442 -8.30 14.13 -19.29
C PRO A 442 -8.50 13.52 -17.89
N LEU A 443 -8.28 14.34 -16.86
CA LEU A 443 -8.55 13.94 -15.48
C LEU A 443 -10.06 13.96 -15.25
N ASP A 444 -10.59 12.93 -14.60
CA ASP A 444 -12.00 12.86 -14.20
C ASP A 444 -12.21 13.52 -12.83
N LEU A 445 -12.28 14.86 -12.82
CA LEU A 445 -12.47 15.62 -11.58
C LEU A 445 -13.85 15.35 -10.96
N GLY A 446 -14.84 15.02 -11.79
CA GLY A 446 -16.19 14.74 -11.34
C GLY A 446 -16.31 13.50 -10.47
N SER A 447 -15.39 12.55 -10.61
CA SER A 447 -15.36 11.35 -9.78
C SER A 447 -15.28 11.67 -8.28
N LEU A 448 -14.45 12.66 -7.89
CA LEU A 448 -14.33 13.09 -6.49
C LEU A 448 -15.69 13.56 -5.96
N ARG A 449 -16.37 14.43 -6.71
CA ARG A 449 -17.68 14.95 -6.33
C ARG A 449 -18.77 13.88 -6.28
N GLU A 450 -18.72 12.91 -7.17
CA GLU A 450 -19.64 11.77 -7.17
C GLU A 450 -19.43 10.86 -5.95
N LYS A 451 -18.22 10.86 -5.39
CA LYS A 451 -17.77 9.99 -4.30
C LYS A 451 -17.44 10.72 -3.00
N LEU A 452 -17.88 11.97 -2.83
CA LEU A 452 -17.84 12.68 -1.55
C LEU A 452 -18.78 12.01 -0.55
N ASN A 453 -18.30 10.96 0.07
CA ASN A 453 -18.90 10.27 1.20
C ASN A 453 -18.05 10.58 2.44
N PHE A 454 -18.12 9.72 3.46
CA PHE A 454 -17.34 9.92 4.67
C PHE A 454 -15.82 9.79 4.46
N GLU A 455 -15.33 9.11 3.40
CA GLU A 455 -13.89 8.94 3.09
C GLU A 455 -13.20 10.28 2.79
N GLY A 456 -13.98 11.37 2.64
CA GLY A 456 -13.45 12.72 2.56
C GLY A 456 -13.23 13.40 3.91
N TYR A 457 -13.50 12.75 5.04
CA TYR A 457 -13.34 13.33 6.39
C TYR A 457 -13.30 12.27 7.51
N ASP A 458 -12.99 11.01 7.21
CA ASP A 458 -13.14 9.92 8.17
C ASP A 458 -12.02 9.89 9.22
N THR A 459 -10.87 10.45 8.87
CA THR A 459 -9.70 10.47 9.73
C THR A 459 -9.77 11.69 10.66
N PRO A 460 -9.57 11.53 11.98
CA PRO A 460 -9.60 12.68 12.88
C PRO A 460 -8.45 13.67 12.62
N GLY A 461 -8.78 14.96 12.71
CA GLY A 461 -7.93 16.11 12.48
C GLY A 461 -7.92 16.56 11.02
N ALA A 462 -7.30 17.70 10.76
CA ALA A 462 -7.15 18.21 9.40
C ALA A 462 -5.81 17.75 8.79
N PRO A 463 -5.79 17.24 7.56
CA PRO A 463 -4.59 16.82 6.84
C PRO A 463 -3.72 18.03 6.45
N PRO A 464 -2.39 18.00 6.71
CA PRO A 464 -1.48 19.06 6.27
C PRO A 464 -1.47 19.18 4.75
N TYR A 465 -1.76 20.36 4.24
CA TYR A 465 -1.90 20.57 2.80
C TYR A 465 -2.86 19.57 2.09
N GLY A 466 -3.78 18.93 2.83
CA GLY A 466 -4.91 18.16 2.30
C GLY A 466 -6.22 18.90 2.55
N ALA A 467 -7.35 18.21 2.44
CA ALA A 467 -8.61 18.78 2.89
C ALA A 467 -9.63 17.73 3.31
N ASP A 468 -10.32 17.99 4.41
CA ASP A 468 -11.56 17.30 4.70
C ASP A 468 -12.66 17.93 3.86
N TYR A 469 -13.31 17.13 3.02
CA TYR A 469 -14.44 17.53 2.18
C TYR A 469 -15.75 17.08 2.82
N ILE A 470 -16.30 17.93 3.68
CA ILE A 470 -17.52 17.67 4.43
C ILE A 470 -18.72 18.14 3.61
N GLU A 471 -19.39 17.20 2.95
CA GLU A 471 -20.64 17.48 2.24
C GLU A 471 -21.76 17.81 3.25
N ILE A 472 -22.56 18.84 2.95
CA ILE A 472 -23.71 19.27 3.75
C ILE A 472 -24.89 19.49 2.81
N GLY A 473 -25.89 18.62 2.88
CA GLY A 473 -27.07 18.69 2.03
C GLY A 473 -28.16 19.53 2.67
N TRP A 474 -29.00 20.13 1.83
CA TRP A 474 -30.10 20.97 2.28
C TRP A 474 -31.09 20.20 3.15
N SER A 475 -31.69 20.88 4.14
CA SER A 475 -32.76 20.36 4.99
C SER A 475 -33.68 21.48 5.44
N ASP A 476 -34.97 21.17 5.61
CA ASP A 476 -35.98 22.09 6.18
C ASP A 476 -35.71 22.50 7.65
N LYS A 477 -34.73 21.85 8.29
CA LYS A 477 -34.21 22.20 9.62
C LYS A 477 -33.16 23.31 9.59
N ILE A 478 -32.56 23.60 8.42
CA ILE A 478 -31.64 24.73 8.26
C ILE A 478 -32.45 26.02 8.29
N SER A 479 -31.97 27.00 9.06
CA SER A 479 -32.66 28.27 9.28
C SER A 479 -31.66 29.42 9.38
N GLU A 480 -32.15 30.67 9.42
CA GLU A 480 -31.32 31.86 9.69
C GLU A 480 -30.62 31.82 11.08
N GLU A 481 -30.92 30.83 11.94
CA GLU A 481 -30.26 30.63 13.23
C GLU A 481 -29.23 29.47 13.19
N THR A 482 -29.07 28.79 12.05
CA THR A 482 -28.16 27.65 11.90
C THR A 482 -26.74 28.16 11.67
N THR A 483 -25.84 27.78 12.57
CA THR A 483 -24.41 28.13 12.48
C THR A 483 -23.56 26.88 12.51
N LEU A 484 -22.46 26.94 11.77
CA LEU A 484 -21.35 25.99 11.82
C LEU A 484 -20.24 26.61 12.66
N ASP A 485 -19.91 26.01 13.79
CA ASP A 485 -18.88 26.52 14.71
C ASP A 485 -17.61 25.67 14.60
N PHE A 486 -16.51 26.30 14.20
CA PHE A 486 -15.21 25.68 13.99
C PHE A 486 -14.23 26.06 15.10
N ASN A 487 -13.52 25.08 15.64
CA ASN A 487 -12.48 25.26 16.64
C ASN A 487 -11.28 24.37 16.30
N GLY A 488 -10.24 24.95 15.69
CA GLY A 488 -8.98 24.27 15.41
C GLY A 488 -7.99 24.37 16.57
N ASP A 489 -7.27 23.28 16.85
CA ASP A 489 -6.13 23.28 17.77
C ASP A 489 -4.86 23.74 17.03
N ILE A 490 -4.60 25.03 17.09
CA ILE A 490 -3.43 25.64 16.43
C ILE A 490 -2.09 25.24 17.06
N ARG A 491 -2.10 24.51 18.19
CA ARG A 491 -0.88 24.09 18.89
C ARG A 491 -0.28 22.89 18.18
N ILE A 492 1.04 22.86 18.13
CA ILE A 492 1.79 21.72 17.58
C ILE A 492 2.47 21.03 18.78
N PRO A 493 1.85 20.01 19.39
CA PRO A 493 2.42 19.33 20.56
C PRO A 493 3.70 18.57 20.19
N THR A 494 4.41 18.09 21.21
CA THR A 494 5.53 17.17 20.98
C THR A 494 5.03 15.82 20.49
N ASN A 495 5.74 15.23 19.53
CA ASN A 495 5.52 13.86 19.07
C ASN A 495 6.06 12.80 20.05
N TRP A 496 6.72 13.23 21.13
CA TRP A 496 7.06 12.32 22.21
C TRP A 496 5.78 11.80 22.87
N THR A 497 5.76 10.52 23.19
CA THR A 497 4.63 9.84 23.83
C THR A 497 5.07 9.13 25.10
N THR A 498 4.12 8.62 25.87
CA THR A 498 4.38 7.69 26.97
C THR A 498 3.98 6.29 26.56
N VAL A 499 4.86 5.32 26.77
CA VAL A 499 4.59 3.91 26.49
C VAL A 499 4.73 3.06 27.76
N PRO A 500 3.92 2.01 27.93
CA PRO A 500 4.06 1.09 29.04
C PRO A 500 5.44 0.42 29.04
N ALA A 501 6.14 0.46 30.18
CA ALA A 501 7.44 -0.17 30.35
C ALA A 501 7.45 -1.67 30.05
N SER A 502 6.29 -2.33 30.17
CA SER A 502 6.10 -3.74 29.82
C SER A 502 6.22 -4.04 28.33
N GLU A 503 5.98 -3.04 27.47
CA GLU A 503 5.97 -3.19 26.01
C GLU A 503 7.34 -2.92 25.38
N VAL A 504 8.21 -2.18 26.08
CA VAL A 504 9.59 -1.88 25.63
C VAL A 504 10.47 -3.14 25.58
N GLY A 505 10.12 -4.22 26.28
CA GLY A 505 10.91 -5.46 26.27
C GLY A 505 12.23 -5.42 27.07
N VAL A 506 12.68 -4.24 27.51
CA VAL A 506 13.84 -4.06 28.41
C VAL A 506 13.39 -3.38 29.71
N THR A 507 13.50 -4.10 30.82
CA THR A 507 13.00 -3.64 32.13
C THR A 507 13.68 -2.33 32.57
N PRO A 508 12.93 -1.23 32.81
CA PRO A 508 13.49 0.00 33.34
C PRO A 508 13.89 -0.13 34.82
N PRO A 509 14.49 0.92 35.42
CA PRO A 509 14.74 0.96 36.86
C PRO A 509 13.48 0.69 37.71
N ASP A 510 13.68 0.14 38.93
CA ASP A 510 12.59 -0.27 39.81
C ASP A 510 11.58 0.87 40.09
N GLY A 511 10.30 0.61 39.85
CA GLY A 511 9.20 1.52 40.19
C GLY A 511 8.73 2.45 39.08
N ILE A 512 9.02 2.09 37.83
CA ILE A 512 8.62 2.81 36.61
C ILE A 512 7.66 1.92 35.82
N ASP A 513 6.41 2.35 35.69
CA ASP A 513 5.38 1.63 34.94
C ASP A 513 5.26 2.16 33.50
N ASN A 514 5.55 3.46 33.27
CA ASN A 514 5.59 4.09 31.96
C ASN A 514 6.90 4.83 31.71
N VAL A 515 7.30 4.94 30.45
CA VAL A 515 8.49 5.70 30.02
C VAL A 515 8.13 6.65 28.88
N LEU A 516 8.89 7.73 28.74
CA LEU A 516 8.81 8.60 27.57
C LEU A 516 9.49 7.93 26.38
N PHE A 517 8.90 8.05 25.20
CA PHE A 517 9.39 7.53 23.94
C PHE A 517 9.34 8.62 22.86
N SER A 518 10.43 8.76 22.11
CA SER A 518 10.55 9.78 21.07
C SER A 518 9.68 9.54 19.84
N GLY A 519 9.17 8.32 19.65
CA GLY A 519 8.72 7.88 18.33
C GLY A 519 9.89 7.71 17.36
N HIS A 520 9.57 7.28 16.14
CA HIS A 520 10.47 7.27 15.00
C HIS A 520 9.65 7.28 13.71
N THR A 521 10.03 8.14 12.78
CA THR A 521 9.67 8.13 11.36
C THR A 521 10.90 8.53 10.53
N ASP A 522 10.84 8.36 9.21
CA ASP A 522 11.85 8.95 8.33
C ASP A 522 11.88 10.48 8.46
N LEU A 523 13.07 11.07 8.40
CA LEU A 523 13.31 12.52 8.47
C LEU A 523 12.66 13.20 9.69
N THR A 524 12.64 12.51 10.84
CA THR A 524 12.08 12.99 12.12
C THR A 524 12.93 14.11 12.71
N ASP A 525 12.27 15.08 13.38
CA ASP A 525 12.92 16.03 14.28
C ASP A 525 12.12 16.30 15.56
N ASN A 526 12.04 15.28 16.43
CA ASN A 526 11.14 15.29 17.59
C ASN A 526 11.81 15.90 18.82
N PHE A 527 11.33 17.07 19.23
CA PHE A 527 11.77 17.77 20.44
C PHE A 527 10.87 17.53 21.64
N LEU A 528 11.48 17.23 22.79
CA LEU A 528 10.88 17.32 24.12
C LEU A 528 11.65 18.36 24.94
N ILE A 529 11.06 19.54 25.13
CA ILE A 529 11.70 20.71 25.75
C ILE A 529 11.08 21.00 27.10
N PHE A 530 11.93 21.24 28.10
CA PHE A 530 11.52 21.73 29.42
C PHE A 530 12.19 23.08 29.73
N GLU A 531 11.40 24.06 30.14
CA GLU A 531 11.95 25.28 30.77
C GLU A 531 12.24 25.01 32.25
N VAL A 532 13.49 25.23 32.67
CA VAL A 532 13.96 24.85 34.01
C VAL A 532 14.78 25.95 34.66
N ASP A 533 14.41 26.30 35.90
CA ASP A 533 15.26 27.07 36.80
C ASP A 533 16.35 26.18 37.41
N VAL A 534 17.61 26.35 37.01
CA VAL A 534 18.71 25.50 37.48
C VAL A 534 19.10 25.87 38.92
N PRO A 535 19.01 24.94 39.90
CA PRO A 535 19.32 25.26 41.29
C PRO A 535 20.80 25.60 41.53
N THR A 536 21.10 26.59 42.37
CA THR A 536 22.50 26.98 42.63
C THR A 536 23.31 25.96 43.45
N ASP A 537 22.64 25.16 44.28
CA ASP A 537 23.29 24.26 45.24
C ASP A 537 23.29 22.79 44.77
N THR A 538 22.45 22.45 43.78
CA THR A 538 22.20 21.10 43.25
C THR A 538 22.05 21.11 41.72
N ALA A 539 22.92 21.83 41.01
CA ALA A 539 22.90 21.95 39.55
C ALA A 539 23.33 20.63 38.85
N THR A 540 22.45 19.62 38.82
CA THR A 540 22.73 18.34 38.17
C THR A 540 21.52 17.90 37.38
N LEU A 541 21.71 17.70 36.07
CA LEU A 541 20.75 16.97 35.23
C LEU A 541 20.97 15.47 35.45
N SER A 542 19.91 14.71 35.68
CA SER A 542 19.94 13.25 35.78
C SER A 542 18.74 12.64 35.07
N PHE A 543 18.96 11.57 34.32
CA PHE A 543 17.90 10.78 33.69
C PHE A 543 18.39 9.35 33.43
N ASP A 544 17.45 8.43 33.31
CA ASP A 544 17.70 7.07 32.81
C ASP A 544 17.28 7.00 31.35
N THR A 545 18.07 6.31 30.53
CA THR A 545 17.77 6.18 29.10
C THR A 545 18.06 4.80 28.54
N LEU A 546 17.25 4.40 27.57
CA LEU A 546 17.42 3.26 26.68
C LEU A 546 17.28 3.79 25.25
N TYR A 547 18.06 3.29 24.30
CA TYR A 547 17.93 3.73 22.91
C TYR A 547 18.30 2.61 21.93
N ASN A 548 17.59 2.60 20.80
CA ASN A 548 17.84 1.78 19.62
C ASN A 548 17.76 2.68 18.38
N ILE A 549 18.91 3.20 17.97
CA ILE A 549 19.05 4.28 16.98
C ILE A 549 20.04 3.81 15.91
N GLU A 550 19.81 4.12 14.64
CA GLU A 550 20.78 3.77 13.59
C GLU A 550 22.14 4.39 13.87
N ALA A 551 23.18 3.55 13.81
CA ALA A 551 24.53 3.95 14.18
C ALA A 551 25.12 4.95 13.17
N GLU A 552 25.56 6.09 13.68
CA GLU A 552 26.23 7.19 12.98
C GLU A 552 25.37 7.99 11.99
N TRP A 553 24.13 7.59 11.73
CA TRP A 553 23.18 8.32 10.89
C TRP A 553 22.17 9.09 11.74
N ASP A 554 21.53 8.40 12.67
CA ASP A 554 20.50 8.95 13.55
C ASP A 554 21.02 9.25 14.95
N PHE A 555 20.40 10.24 15.62
CA PHE A 555 20.88 10.72 16.90
C PHE A 555 19.77 11.17 17.87
N GLY A 556 19.94 10.76 19.13
CA GLY A 556 19.29 11.39 20.29
C GLY A 556 20.22 12.43 20.93
N PHE A 557 19.85 13.71 20.86
CA PHE A 557 20.61 14.83 21.44
C PHE A 557 19.98 15.32 22.74
N THR A 558 20.79 15.46 23.79
CA THR A 558 20.41 16.27 24.96
C THR A 558 21.06 17.63 24.83
N GLN A 559 20.27 18.68 24.68
CA GLN A 559 20.73 20.03 24.38
C GLN A 559 20.26 21.03 25.43
N VAL A 560 20.94 22.16 25.52
CA VAL A 560 20.56 23.29 26.38
C VAL A 560 20.57 24.59 25.59
N SER A 561 19.60 25.45 25.84
CA SER A 561 19.61 26.84 25.40
C SER A 561 19.34 27.80 26.56
N THR A 562 20.03 28.93 26.57
CA THR A 562 19.74 30.07 27.47
C THR A 562 18.75 31.07 26.85
N ASP A 563 18.38 30.86 25.60
CA ASP A 563 17.40 31.67 24.88
C ASP A 563 16.01 31.04 25.07
N THR A 564 15.35 31.43 26.15
CA THR A 564 14.01 30.92 26.52
C THR A 564 12.88 31.67 25.81
N GLU A 565 13.18 32.71 25.04
CA GLU A 565 12.17 33.53 24.33
C GLU A 565 12.00 33.05 22.89
N ASP A 566 13.10 32.89 22.13
CA ASP A 566 13.03 32.46 20.73
C ASP A 566 13.35 30.95 20.55
N ALA A 567 13.72 30.24 21.62
CA ALA A 567 14.12 28.82 21.60
C ALA A 567 15.12 28.50 20.48
N THR A 568 16.17 29.33 20.37
CA THR A 568 17.25 29.15 19.39
C THR A 568 18.56 28.76 20.08
N GLY A 569 19.56 28.37 19.28
CA GLY A 569 20.94 28.23 19.76
C GLY A 569 21.15 27.06 20.74
N PHE A 570 20.38 25.98 20.59
CA PHE A 570 20.59 24.75 21.35
C PHE A 570 22.01 24.20 21.16
N VAL A 571 22.65 23.83 22.26
CA VAL A 571 23.99 23.23 22.27
C VAL A 571 23.94 21.86 22.91
N SER A 572 24.42 20.84 22.19
CA SER A 572 24.47 19.47 22.70
C SER A 572 25.46 19.29 23.84
N LEU A 573 25.01 18.63 24.91
CA LEU A 573 25.79 18.37 26.11
C LEU A 573 26.71 17.15 25.92
N PRO A 574 27.99 17.21 26.36
CA PRO A 574 28.93 16.09 26.25
C PRO A 574 28.67 15.04 27.34
N LEU A 575 27.58 14.30 27.20
CA LEU A 575 27.13 13.28 28.16
C LEU A 575 27.89 11.95 28.03
N SER A 576 27.82 11.11 29.06
CA SER A 576 28.38 9.77 29.00
C SER A 576 27.59 8.90 28.02
N GLY A 577 28.26 8.31 27.03
CA GLY A 577 27.64 7.43 26.03
C GLY A 577 27.40 8.11 24.68
N THR A 578 27.58 9.44 24.57
CA THR A 578 27.44 10.16 23.30
C THR A 578 28.70 10.06 22.43
N THR A 579 28.52 10.20 21.12
CA THR A 579 29.57 10.20 20.10
C THR A 579 29.53 11.48 19.26
N SER A 580 30.69 11.91 18.77
CA SER A 580 30.83 12.99 17.76
C SER A 580 31.15 12.45 16.37
N ILE A 581 31.03 11.13 16.17
CA ILE A 581 31.24 10.46 14.89
C ILE A 581 29.88 10.28 14.26
N SER A 582 29.69 10.84 13.08
CA SER A 582 28.55 10.63 12.20
C SER A 582 29.05 10.13 10.84
N ASN A 583 28.17 9.50 10.08
CA ASN A 583 28.43 9.11 8.70
C ASN A 583 28.68 10.38 7.86
N THR A 584 29.49 10.24 6.80
CA THR A 584 29.71 11.33 5.83
C THR A 584 28.44 11.70 5.06
N GLY A 585 27.54 10.73 4.86
CA GLY A 585 26.24 10.90 4.18
C GLY A 585 25.13 11.44 5.06
N ALA A 586 25.25 11.40 6.39
CA ALA A 586 24.20 11.86 7.30
C ALA A 586 23.81 13.33 7.06
N LEU A 587 22.58 13.69 7.40
CA LEU A 587 22.04 15.04 7.17
C LEU A 587 22.94 16.14 7.76
N PRO A 588 23.13 17.29 7.08
CA PRO A 588 23.91 18.42 7.58
C PRO A 588 23.55 18.84 9.01
N ILE A 589 22.26 18.92 9.33
CA ILE A 589 21.75 19.31 10.65
C ILE A 589 22.21 18.33 11.73
N ILE A 590 22.17 17.02 11.47
CA ILE A 590 22.67 16.01 12.40
C ILE A 590 24.18 16.19 12.64
N LYS A 591 24.96 16.35 11.57
CA LYS A 591 26.41 16.54 11.63
C LYS A 591 26.81 17.77 12.44
N ASP A 592 26.02 18.83 12.36
CA ASP A 592 26.28 20.09 13.07
C ASP A 592 25.89 20.03 14.56
N ASN A 593 25.04 19.08 14.97
CA ASN A 593 24.53 18.95 16.34
C ASN A 593 25.26 17.93 17.21
N VAL A 594 26.17 17.11 16.69
CA VAL A 594 26.94 16.15 17.51
C VAL A 594 27.79 16.87 18.60
N PRO A 595 27.94 16.32 19.83
CA PRO A 595 27.71 14.93 20.21
C PRO A 595 26.26 14.54 20.56
N GLY A 596 25.86 13.30 20.27
CA GLY A 596 24.58 12.70 20.66
C GLY A 596 24.66 11.18 20.86
N TYR A 597 23.57 10.54 21.29
CA TYR A 597 23.43 9.08 21.37
C TYR A 597 23.13 8.51 19.99
N SER A 598 23.82 7.44 19.60
CA SER A 598 23.61 6.75 18.34
C SER A 598 24.03 5.28 18.51
N GLY A 599 23.41 4.36 17.77
CA GLY A 599 23.50 2.91 18.00
C GLY A 599 22.56 2.43 19.11
N VAL A 600 23.00 1.49 19.95
CA VAL A 600 22.20 0.95 21.08
C VAL A 600 22.79 1.27 22.44
N SER A 601 21.94 1.42 23.46
CA SER A 601 22.40 1.48 24.85
C SER A 601 22.80 0.09 25.34
N GLY A 602 24.04 -0.05 25.82
CA GLY A 602 24.62 -1.36 26.16
C GLY A 602 25.30 -2.02 24.96
N THR A 603 24.76 -3.14 24.49
CA THR A 603 25.26 -3.88 23.32
C THR A 603 24.11 -4.49 22.52
N GLU A 604 24.29 -4.77 21.23
CA GLU A 604 23.25 -5.40 20.38
C GLU A 604 22.75 -6.76 20.93
N GLU A 605 23.59 -7.48 21.69
CA GLU A 605 23.22 -8.76 22.32
C GLU A 605 22.58 -8.61 23.71
N ALA A 606 22.68 -7.43 24.32
CA ALA A 606 22.24 -7.13 25.67
C ALA A 606 22.04 -5.62 25.83
N LEU A 607 20.85 -5.16 25.46
CA LEU A 607 20.44 -3.77 25.69
C LEU A 607 20.24 -3.53 27.19
N GLU A 608 20.57 -2.33 27.65
CA GLU A 608 20.38 -1.93 29.04
C GLU A 608 20.02 -0.45 29.19
N TRP A 609 19.20 -0.16 30.20
CA TRP A 609 18.98 1.21 30.67
C TRP A 609 20.25 1.74 31.33
N ILE A 610 20.67 2.94 30.94
CA ILE A 610 21.82 3.63 31.48
C ILE A 610 21.40 4.88 32.24
N ASN A 611 21.95 5.06 33.44
CA ASN A 611 21.77 6.30 34.20
C ASN A 611 22.81 7.34 33.75
N VAL A 612 22.34 8.52 33.38
CA VAL A 612 23.13 9.63 32.87
C VAL A 612 23.06 10.78 33.85
N THR A 613 24.21 11.40 34.13
CA THR A 613 24.28 12.61 34.97
C THR A 613 25.19 13.66 34.33
N TYR A 614 24.84 14.93 34.50
CA TYR A 614 25.62 16.06 34.00
C TYR A 614 25.66 17.21 34.99
N ASP A 615 26.84 17.83 35.13
CA ASP A 615 27.04 19.00 35.98
C ASP A 615 26.56 20.27 35.27
N MET A 616 25.42 20.80 35.71
CA MET A 616 24.78 22.01 35.18
C MET A 616 25.28 23.28 35.87
N SER A 617 26.39 23.24 36.64
CA SER A 617 26.88 24.38 37.42
C SER A 617 27.17 25.65 36.59
N GLU A 618 27.37 25.51 35.28
CA GLU A 618 27.52 26.66 34.36
C GLU A 618 26.24 27.50 34.28
N TYR A 619 25.07 26.86 34.40
CA TYR A 619 23.74 27.48 34.31
C TYR A 619 23.12 27.76 35.68
N ALA A 620 23.86 27.52 36.77
CA ALA A 620 23.35 27.62 38.14
C ALA A 620 22.75 29.01 38.45
N GLY A 621 21.45 29.03 38.76
CA GLY A 621 20.68 30.23 39.04
C GLY A 621 20.11 30.94 37.81
N GLU A 622 20.22 30.33 36.63
CA GLU A 622 19.62 30.77 35.38
C GLU A 622 18.41 29.88 35.03
N THR A 623 17.47 30.43 34.27
CA THR A 623 16.40 29.70 33.61
C THR A 623 16.89 29.29 32.23
N VAL A 624 16.77 28.02 31.87
CA VAL A 624 17.25 27.47 30.60
C VAL A 624 16.20 26.54 30.00
N LEU A 625 16.28 26.33 28.69
CA LEU A 625 15.57 25.23 28.01
C LEU A 625 16.47 24.00 27.98
N ILE A 626 15.97 22.86 28.42
CA ILE A 626 16.60 21.55 28.24
C ILE A 626 15.80 20.79 27.21
N ALA A 627 16.43 20.41 26.10
CA ALA A 627 15.81 19.68 25.02
C ALA A 627 16.33 18.24 24.95
N PHE A 628 15.43 17.29 24.75
CA PHE A 628 15.72 15.96 24.24
C PHE A 628 15.20 15.91 22.80
N ARG A 629 16.12 15.97 21.84
CA ARG A 629 15.84 16.00 20.40
C ARG A 629 16.17 14.64 19.80
N TYR A 630 15.21 14.00 19.14
CA TYR A 630 15.45 12.79 18.34
C TYR A 630 15.39 13.16 16.87
N ALA A 631 16.49 12.94 16.15
CA ALA A 631 16.68 13.37 14.77
C ALA A 631 17.14 12.19 13.91
N THR A 632 16.46 11.98 12.79
CA THR A 632 16.69 10.82 11.91
C THR A 632 16.89 11.25 10.46
N ASP A 633 17.57 10.43 9.68
CA ASP A 633 17.49 10.51 8.21
C ASP A 633 16.30 9.68 7.69
N SER A 634 16.26 9.43 6.37
CA SER A 634 15.27 8.54 5.75
C SER A 634 15.69 7.06 5.75
N GLY A 635 16.76 6.73 6.48
CA GLY A 635 17.46 5.46 6.46
C GLY A 635 16.77 4.32 7.22
N THR A 636 17.53 3.68 8.10
CA THR A 636 17.01 2.61 8.95
C THR A 636 16.62 3.20 10.29
N GLY A 637 15.41 2.93 10.81
CA GLY A 637 15.05 3.57 12.09
C GLY A 637 15.86 3.19 13.32
N GLY A 638 16.54 2.03 13.29
CA GLY A 638 17.26 1.48 14.44
C GLY A 638 18.29 0.41 14.10
N GLN A 639 19.09 0.03 15.09
CA GLN A 639 20.21 -0.91 14.93
C GLN A 639 19.79 -2.38 15.15
N VAL A 640 18.74 -2.62 15.93
CA VAL A 640 18.21 -3.96 16.23
C VAL A 640 16.69 -3.98 16.05
N ALA A 641 16.08 -5.16 15.96
CA ALA A 641 14.64 -5.30 15.77
C ALA A 641 13.81 -4.89 17.01
N GLU A 642 14.34 -5.08 18.21
CA GLU A 642 13.65 -4.82 19.48
C GLU A 642 14.62 -4.24 20.51
N PRO A 643 14.24 -3.22 21.30
CA PRO A 643 12.94 -2.53 21.32
C PRO A 643 12.66 -1.78 20.01
N ASN A 644 11.44 -1.27 19.83
CA ASN A 644 11.11 -0.40 18.71
C ASN A 644 12.18 0.70 18.55
N PRO A 645 12.51 1.07 17.30
CA PRO A 645 13.51 2.10 17.08
C PRO A 645 13.13 3.45 17.70
N GLY A 646 14.14 4.18 18.18
CA GLY A 646 13.97 5.47 18.86
C GLY A 646 14.68 5.58 20.21
N TRP A 647 14.26 6.59 20.97
CA TRP A 647 14.88 7.00 22.22
C TRP A 647 13.89 7.01 23.38
N TYR A 648 14.25 6.34 24.48
CA TYR A 648 13.44 6.21 25.68
C TYR A 648 14.08 6.94 26.87
N LEU A 649 13.25 7.59 27.67
CA LEU A 649 13.65 8.35 28.86
C LEU A 649 12.79 8.00 30.08
N ALA A 650 13.42 7.96 31.25
CA ALA A 650 12.78 7.83 32.55
C ALA A 650 13.52 8.66 33.60
N ASN A 651 12.87 8.99 34.73
CA ASN A 651 13.47 9.68 35.88
C ASN A 651 14.27 10.95 35.53
N VAL A 652 13.72 11.79 34.66
CA VAL A 652 14.32 13.05 34.23
C VAL A 652 14.19 14.10 35.35
N THR A 653 15.32 14.61 35.83
CA THR A 653 15.40 15.54 36.95
C THR A 653 16.49 16.59 36.75
N VAL A 654 16.28 17.79 37.31
CA VAL A 654 17.31 18.83 37.47
C VAL A 654 17.39 19.25 38.93
N GLY A 655 18.46 18.82 39.61
CA GLY A 655 18.60 18.98 41.05
C GLY A 655 17.53 18.20 41.81
N ASP A 656 16.63 18.92 42.50
CA ASP A 656 15.49 18.33 43.21
C ASP A 656 14.16 18.52 42.44
N THR A 657 14.22 19.04 41.22
CA THR A 657 13.04 19.25 40.35
C THR A 657 12.84 18.03 39.47
N ASP A 658 11.69 17.39 39.59
CA ASP A 658 11.26 16.29 38.72
C ASP A 658 10.64 16.88 37.44
N LEU A 659 11.18 16.52 36.27
CA LEU A 659 10.63 16.86 34.96
C LEU A 659 9.77 15.70 34.44
N TYR A 660 10.22 14.46 34.64
CA TYR A 660 9.44 13.26 34.39
C TYR A 660 9.90 12.12 35.30
N THR A 661 8.97 11.44 35.96
CA THR A 661 9.30 10.26 36.79
C THR A 661 8.53 9.02 36.34
N ASP A 662 7.21 9.12 36.22
CA ASP A 662 6.31 8.05 35.79
C ASP A 662 4.93 8.68 35.55
N GLY A 663 4.26 8.32 34.45
CA GLY A 663 2.95 8.86 34.08
C GLY A 663 2.44 8.34 32.75
N ASP A 664 1.12 8.28 32.62
CA ASP A 664 0.40 7.78 31.43
C ASP A 664 0.29 8.85 30.31
N ALA A 665 0.94 10.01 30.48
CA ALA A 665 0.97 11.09 29.50
C ALA A 665 2.28 11.88 29.60
N VAL A 666 2.66 12.54 28.51
CA VAL A 666 3.77 13.49 28.47
C VAL A 666 3.47 14.66 29.44
N PRO A 667 4.45 15.17 30.21
CA PRO A 667 4.22 16.29 31.12
C PRO A 667 3.61 17.51 30.41
N GLU A 668 2.61 18.15 31.03
CA GLU A 668 1.92 19.33 30.46
C GLU A 668 2.84 20.54 30.23
N ASP A 669 3.97 20.61 30.95
CA ASP A 669 4.99 21.65 30.84
C ASP A 669 6.11 21.30 29.83
N ALA A 670 6.05 20.11 29.22
CA ALA A 670 6.92 19.77 28.11
C ALA A 670 6.40 20.40 26.80
N GLN A 671 7.33 20.89 25.98
CA GLN A 671 7.02 21.59 24.74
C GLN A 671 7.70 20.91 23.54
N SER A 672 7.04 20.98 22.38
CA SER A 672 7.73 20.85 21.10
C SER A 672 8.59 22.09 20.82
N ILE A 673 9.45 22.02 19.79
CA ILE A 673 10.18 23.20 19.32
C ILE A 673 9.24 24.30 18.82
N TRP A 674 8.12 23.92 18.22
CA TRP A 674 7.11 24.84 17.70
C TRP A 674 6.41 25.61 18.82
N GLN A 675 6.02 24.92 19.89
CA GLN A 675 5.45 25.55 21.08
C GLN A 675 6.45 26.47 21.78
N ALA A 676 7.71 26.05 21.89
CA ALA A 676 8.77 26.85 22.49
C ALA A 676 9.07 28.13 21.67
N ARG A 677 8.78 28.12 20.37
CA ARG A 677 8.91 29.26 19.44
C ARG A 677 7.63 30.07 19.25
N GLU A 678 6.55 29.72 19.96
CA GLU A 678 5.22 30.30 19.75
C GLU A 678 4.74 30.20 18.28
N THR A 679 5.17 29.16 17.57
CA THR A 679 4.79 28.87 16.18
C THR A 679 3.60 27.92 16.15
N GLN A 680 2.67 28.15 15.23
CA GLN A 680 1.33 27.56 15.24
C GLN A 680 0.91 27.11 13.85
N ASN A 681 -0.04 26.17 13.82
CA ASN A 681 -0.75 25.79 12.61
C ASN A 681 -1.71 26.91 12.18
N GLU A 682 -1.88 27.09 10.86
CA GLU A 682 -2.93 27.94 10.29
C GLU A 682 -4.04 27.05 9.70
N PHE A 683 -5.24 27.10 10.28
CA PHE A 683 -6.40 26.43 9.71
C PHE A 683 -7.06 27.27 8.62
N ARG A 684 -7.70 26.58 7.68
CA ARG A 684 -8.57 27.17 6.67
C ARG A 684 -9.89 26.42 6.64
N LEU A 685 -10.98 27.16 6.70
CA LEU A 685 -12.32 26.66 6.49
C LEU A 685 -12.96 27.45 5.37
N SER A 686 -13.43 26.76 4.34
CA SER A 686 -14.13 27.39 3.20
C SER A 686 -15.40 26.60 2.90
N VAL A 687 -16.46 27.27 2.45
CA VAL A 687 -17.73 26.63 2.07
C VAL A 687 -18.02 26.88 0.60
N ALA A 688 -18.15 25.80 -0.18
CA ALA A 688 -18.40 25.84 -1.62
C ALA A 688 -19.86 25.52 -1.94
N THR A 689 -20.48 26.33 -2.79
CA THR A 689 -21.80 26.10 -3.41
C THR A 689 -21.64 25.67 -4.87
N PHE A 690 -22.69 25.11 -5.47
CA PHE A 690 -22.60 24.50 -6.81
C PHE A 690 -23.76 24.91 -7.74
N ASP A 691 -23.47 25.17 -9.01
CA ASP A 691 -24.45 25.31 -10.10
C ASP A 691 -24.35 24.09 -11.02
N GLY A 692 -25.28 23.15 -10.82
CA GLY A 692 -25.18 21.81 -11.40
C GLY A 692 -23.89 21.12 -10.95
N ASP A 693 -23.06 20.74 -11.92
CA ASP A 693 -21.83 19.99 -11.70
C ASP A 693 -20.62 20.88 -11.36
N ASN A 694 -20.71 22.21 -11.43
CA ASN A 694 -19.56 23.09 -11.19
C ASN A 694 -19.67 23.87 -9.88
N VAL A 695 -18.52 24.17 -9.26
CA VAL A 695 -18.42 25.11 -8.14
C VAL A 695 -18.89 26.49 -8.62
N ALA A 696 -19.83 27.09 -7.90
CA ALA A 696 -20.42 28.39 -8.23
C ALA A 696 -19.81 29.53 -7.42
N GLU A 697 -19.72 29.37 -6.11
CA GLU A 697 -19.17 30.34 -5.16
C GLU A 697 -18.47 29.61 -4.03
N VAL A 698 -17.34 30.16 -3.58
CA VAL A 698 -16.61 29.70 -2.40
C VAL A 698 -16.52 30.86 -1.43
N GLU A 699 -16.90 30.60 -0.18
CA GLU A 699 -16.83 31.56 0.91
C GLU A 699 -15.82 31.09 1.96
N ASP A 700 -14.75 31.87 2.15
CA ASP A 700 -13.77 31.61 3.19
C ASP A 700 -14.27 32.11 4.55
N VAL A 701 -14.17 31.25 5.57
CA VAL A 701 -14.58 31.58 6.94
C VAL A 701 -13.42 32.27 7.66
N GLU A 702 -13.67 33.49 8.15
CA GLU A 702 -12.68 34.25 8.91
C GLU A 702 -12.43 33.57 10.28
N LEU A 703 -11.23 33.00 10.45
CA LEU A 703 -10.79 32.43 11.71
C LEU A 703 -10.03 33.48 12.54
N ASN A 704 -10.24 33.48 13.86
CA ASN A 704 -9.51 34.36 14.77
C ASN A 704 -8.10 33.82 15.10
N GLU A 705 -7.32 34.61 15.87
CA GLU A 705 -5.95 34.26 16.27
C GLU A 705 -5.80 32.94 17.06
N ASN A 706 -6.91 32.36 17.55
CA ASN A 706 -6.93 31.06 18.21
C ASN A 706 -7.43 29.93 17.27
N GLY A 707 -7.48 30.15 15.96
CA GLY A 707 -7.98 29.17 14.98
C GLY A 707 -9.47 28.88 15.07
N ASN A 708 -10.25 29.78 15.68
CA ASN A 708 -11.69 29.60 15.90
C ASN A 708 -12.52 30.47 14.95
N GLY A 709 -13.61 29.93 14.40
CA GLY A 709 -14.48 30.62 13.46
C GLY A 709 -15.94 30.16 13.56
N SER A 710 -16.83 30.87 12.88
CA SER A 710 -18.24 30.49 12.77
C SER A 710 -18.78 30.92 11.41
N PHE A 711 -19.55 30.06 10.77
CA PHE A 711 -20.20 30.31 9.49
C PHE A 711 -21.72 30.28 9.65
N ASP A 712 -22.39 31.30 9.13
CA ASP A 712 -23.84 31.47 9.24
C ASP A 712 -24.52 31.01 7.95
N PHE A 713 -25.39 30.00 8.03
CA PHE A 713 -26.08 29.48 6.86
C PHE A 713 -27.11 30.46 6.27
N SER A 714 -27.44 31.56 6.94
CA SER A 714 -28.38 32.55 6.44
C SER A 714 -27.97 33.13 5.08
N ASP A 715 -26.66 33.32 4.85
CA ASP A 715 -26.14 33.83 3.57
C ASP A 715 -26.31 32.79 2.44
N LEU A 716 -26.28 31.50 2.77
CA LEU A 716 -26.56 30.42 1.81
C LEU A 716 -28.04 30.23 1.52
N LEU A 717 -28.93 30.46 2.49
CA LEU A 717 -30.38 30.29 2.29
C LEU A 717 -30.99 31.31 1.30
N ASP A 718 -30.30 32.41 1.03
CA ASP A 718 -30.66 33.39 0.00
C ASP A 718 -30.02 33.05 -1.38
N ASN A 719 -29.15 32.03 -1.45
CA ASN A 719 -28.49 31.57 -2.67
C ASN A 719 -29.38 30.57 -3.44
N GLU A 720 -29.68 30.86 -4.72
CA GLU A 720 -30.50 29.97 -5.58
C GLU A 720 -29.86 28.58 -5.83
N ASN A 721 -28.60 28.39 -5.41
CA ASN A 721 -27.87 27.13 -5.50
C ASN A 721 -27.87 26.32 -4.17
N PHE A 722 -28.48 26.85 -3.10
CA PHE A 722 -28.65 26.17 -1.80
C PHE A 722 -29.94 26.62 -1.05
N ASP A 723 -31.07 26.67 -1.75
CA ASP A 723 -32.39 27.03 -1.22
C ASP A 723 -33.45 25.91 -1.30
N GLY A 724 -33.11 24.72 -1.83
CA GLY A 724 -34.07 23.66 -2.12
C GLY A 724 -33.61 22.20 -1.94
N ASP A 725 -34.60 21.30 -1.96
CA ASP A 725 -34.39 19.85 -1.90
C ASP A 725 -33.45 19.38 -3.03
N GLY A 726 -32.40 18.63 -2.70
CA GLY A 726 -31.43 18.07 -3.64
C GLY A 726 -30.12 18.87 -3.73
N GLU A 727 -30.09 20.06 -3.14
CA GLU A 727 -28.91 20.93 -3.15
C GLU A 727 -27.96 20.64 -1.98
N ARG A 728 -26.69 20.95 -2.21
CA ARG A 728 -25.57 20.57 -1.34
C ARG A 728 -24.49 21.63 -1.38
N VAL A 729 -23.83 21.82 -0.25
CA VAL A 729 -22.56 22.55 -0.15
C VAL A 729 -21.47 21.61 0.34
N VAL A 730 -20.22 22.01 0.17
CA VAL A 730 -19.07 21.30 0.70
C VAL A 730 -18.28 22.25 1.58
N ALA A 731 -18.12 21.92 2.86
CA ALA A 731 -17.18 22.58 3.74
C ALA A 731 -15.81 21.91 3.60
N MET A 732 -14.77 22.69 3.33
CA MET A 732 -13.39 22.24 3.18
C MET A 732 -12.59 22.69 4.40
N VAL A 733 -12.11 21.74 5.20
CA VAL A 733 -11.21 22.01 6.34
C VAL A 733 -9.80 21.60 5.96
N SER A 734 -8.83 22.50 6.14
CA SER A 734 -7.42 22.21 5.87
C SER A 734 -6.53 22.84 6.91
N VAL A 735 -5.30 22.33 7.03
CA VAL A 735 -4.26 22.95 7.83
C VAL A 735 -3.01 23.25 7.00
N VAL A 736 -2.45 24.44 7.22
CA VAL A 736 -1.14 24.86 6.73
C VAL A 736 -0.18 24.80 7.91
N PRO A 737 0.71 23.80 7.97
CA PRO A 737 1.74 23.75 8.99
C PRO A 737 2.77 24.88 8.76
N PRO A 738 3.46 25.35 9.81
CA PRO A 738 4.59 26.25 9.66
C PRO A 738 5.75 25.55 8.92
N PRO A 739 6.51 26.29 8.10
CA PRO A 739 7.66 25.72 7.39
C PRO A 739 8.78 25.33 8.36
N ALA A 740 9.57 24.31 7.97
CA ALA A 740 10.81 23.98 8.65
C ALA A 740 11.77 25.17 8.63
N GLY A 741 12.33 25.53 9.79
CA GLY A 741 13.43 26.48 9.85
C GLY A 741 14.76 25.82 9.44
N ASP A 742 15.77 26.62 9.05
CA ASP A 742 17.11 26.13 8.65
C ASP A 742 17.81 25.23 9.70
N ASP A 743 17.32 25.19 10.94
CA ASP A 743 17.87 24.40 12.04
C ASP A 743 17.04 23.14 12.37
N LEU A 744 16.00 22.86 11.58
CA LEU A 744 15.09 21.71 11.69
C LEU A 744 15.14 20.83 10.45
N ILE A 745 14.99 19.51 10.63
CA ILE A 745 15.00 18.56 9.51
C ILE A 745 13.69 18.61 8.72
N SER A 746 12.55 18.74 9.40
CA SER A 746 11.23 18.67 8.79
C SER A 746 10.23 19.65 9.42
N ALA A 747 9.18 19.96 8.67
CA ALA A 747 8.00 20.66 9.18
C ALA A 747 7.20 19.75 10.13
N PRO A 748 6.22 20.26 10.90
CA PRO A 748 5.37 19.42 11.72
C PRO A 748 4.72 18.29 10.90
N SER A 749 4.87 17.06 11.38
CA SER A 749 4.24 15.86 10.84
C SER A 749 2.99 15.51 11.64
N GLY A 750 1.84 15.37 10.97
CA GLY A 750 0.61 14.83 11.53
C GLY A 750 -0.61 15.73 11.33
N TYR A 751 -1.79 15.15 11.52
CA TYR A 751 -3.06 15.85 11.41
C TYR A 751 -3.23 16.85 12.56
N ALA A 752 -3.79 18.01 12.25
CA ALA A 752 -4.06 19.04 13.24
C ALA A 752 -5.51 18.94 13.72
N ASP A 753 -5.70 18.62 14.99
CA ASP A 753 -7.04 18.45 15.58
C ASP A 753 -7.94 19.67 15.36
N TYR A 754 -9.21 19.41 15.07
CA TYR A 754 -10.24 20.44 15.14
C TYR A 754 -11.55 19.83 15.65
N THR A 755 -12.53 20.69 15.94
CA THR A 755 -13.91 20.25 16.13
C THR A 755 -14.83 21.14 15.31
N LEU A 756 -15.81 20.54 14.65
CA LEU A 756 -16.83 21.22 13.88
C LEU A 756 -18.21 20.86 14.43
N THR A 757 -18.89 21.85 15.00
CA THR A 757 -20.18 21.64 15.67
C THR A 757 -21.28 22.45 15.00
N GLY A 758 -22.53 22.09 15.25
CA GLY A 758 -23.67 22.79 14.67
C GLY A 758 -24.00 22.35 13.24
N LEU A 759 -23.34 21.29 12.75
CA LEU A 759 -23.65 20.67 11.46
C LEU A 759 -25.15 20.31 11.41
N PRO A 760 -25.87 20.72 10.36
CA PRO A 760 -27.25 20.32 10.19
C PRO A 760 -27.32 18.81 9.92
N PRO A 761 -28.38 18.12 10.40
CA PRO A 761 -28.49 16.69 10.21
C PRO A 761 -28.51 16.35 8.72
N SER A 762 -27.53 15.55 8.32
CA SER A 762 -27.33 15.14 6.94
C SER A 762 -27.19 13.63 6.88
N LEU A 763 -27.65 13.02 5.80
CA LEU A 763 -27.60 11.56 5.65
C LEU A 763 -26.74 11.23 4.45
N TYR A 764 -25.58 10.66 4.70
CA TYR A 764 -24.70 10.15 3.66
C TYR A 764 -24.70 8.63 3.66
N THR A 765 -24.56 8.06 2.47
CA THR A 765 -23.99 6.72 2.38
C THR A 765 -22.53 6.86 2.75
N SER A 766 -22.09 6.22 3.82
CA SER A 766 -20.66 6.12 4.06
C SER A 766 -20.09 5.07 3.12
N ARG A 767 -20.71 3.90 3.07
CA ARG A 767 -20.17 2.77 2.29
C ARG A 767 -21.22 1.70 2.07
N ALA A 768 -21.46 1.29 0.83
CA ALA A 768 -22.00 -0.03 0.54
C ALA A 768 -20.84 -1.02 0.33
N ARG A 769 -20.87 -2.20 0.97
CA ARG A 769 -19.92 -3.29 0.75
C ARG A 769 -20.61 -4.65 0.48
N ALA A 770 -20.11 -5.40 -0.48
CA ALA A 770 -20.58 -6.72 -0.84
C ALA A 770 -19.45 -7.73 -0.67
N ILE A 771 -19.37 -8.36 0.49
CA ILE A 771 -18.30 -9.31 0.80
C ILE A 771 -18.73 -10.71 0.37
N GLY A 772 -17.95 -11.29 -0.55
CA GLY A 772 -18.13 -12.69 -0.96
C GLY A 772 -17.40 -13.68 -0.05
N SER A 773 -17.80 -14.95 -0.13
CA SER A 773 -17.27 -16.03 0.72
C SER A 773 -15.90 -16.58 0.32
N ALA A 774 -15.32 -16.17 -0.82
CA ALA A 774 -14.07 -16.74 -1.29
C ALA A 774 -12.85 -16.14 -0.59
N LEU A 775 -11.82 -16.97 -0.36
CA LEU A 775 -10.57 -16.52 0.23
C LEU A 775 -9.90 -15.50 -0.69
N ASN A 776 -9.50 -14.36 -0.12
CA ASN A 776 -9.13 -13.12 -0.80
C ASN A 776 -10.32 -12.24 -1.25
N SER A 777 -11.39 -12.16 -0.44
CA SER A 777 -12.38 -11.08 -0.52
C SER A 777 -11.88 -9.82 0.20
N THR A 778 -10.70 -9.33 -0.17
CA THR A 778 -10.38 -7.93 0.10
C THR A 778 -11.38 -7.06 -0.67
N THR A 779 -11.69 -5.90 -0.11
CA THR A 779 -12.69 -4.93 -0.59
C THR A 779 -12.53 -4.55 -2.07
N ARG A 780 -11.31 -4.66 -2.63
CA ARG A 780 -10.94 -4.34 -4.02
C ARG A 780 -11.24 -5.41 -5.09
N THR A 781 -11.46 -6.66 -4.68
CA THR A 781 -11.94 -7.70 -5.61
C THR A 781 -12.80 -8.69 -4.84
N PRO A 782 -14.06 -8.34 -4.50
CA PRO A 782 -14.92 -9.25 -3.77
C PRO A 782 -15.19 -10.50 -4.61
N ARG A 783 -15.00 -11.67 -4.01
CA ARG A 783 -15.09 -12.96 -4.72
C ARG A 783 -16.02 -13.90 -3.98
N VAL A 784 -16.84 -14.63 -4.73
CA VAL A 784 -17.79 -15.58 -4.17
C VAL A 784 -17.82 -16.86 -4.98
N TYR A 785 -18.07 -17.98 -4.31
CA TYR A 785 -18.28 -19.26 -4.99
C TYR A 785 -19.76 -19.44 -5.36
N PRO A 786 -20.08 -20.08 -6.50
CA PRO A 786 -21.46 -20.38 -6.86
C PRO A 786 -22.18 -21.19 -5.78
N GLY A 787 -23.36 -20.73 -5.36
CA GLY A 787 -24.17 -21.40 -4.33
C GLY A 787 -23.89 -20.95 -2.89
N ASP A 788 -22.84 -20.18 -2.66
CA ASP A 788 -22.54 -19.58 -1.37
C ASP A 788 -23.31 -18.27 -1.15
N ASN A 789 -23.22 -17.72 0.06
CA ASN A 789 -23.74 -16.40 0.37
C ASN A 789 -22.66 -15.34 0.11
N LEU A 790 -23.11 -14.17 -0.34
CA LEU A 790 -22.40 -12.91 -0.15
C LEU A 790 -23.17 -12.06 0.86
N THR A 791 -22.47 -11.27 1.67
CA THR A 791 -23.05 -10.35 2.64
C THR A 791 -23.00 -8.93 2.06
N VAL A 792 -24.16 -8.28 1.96
CA VAL A 792 -24.27 -6.87 1.62
C VAL A 792 -24.40 -6.07 2.92
N THR A 793 -23.55 -5.08 3.12
CA THR A 793 -23.59 -4.13 4.23
C THR A 793 -23.74 -2.73 3.68
N VAL A 794 -24.73 -1.99 4.17
CA VAL A 794 -24.91 -0.56 3.87
C VAL A 794 -24.63 0.23 5.13
N THR A 795 -23.60 1.06 5.09
CA THR A 795 -23.24 2.00 6.16
C THR A 795 -23.90 3.33 5.87
N VAL A 796 -24.75 3.78 6.80
CA VAL A 796 -25.36 5.11 6.76
C VAL A 796 -24.72 5.99 7.82
N ASP A 797 -24.38 7.22 7.46
CA ASP A 797 -23.66 8.15 8.33
C ASP A 797 -24.35 9.51 8.44
N ASN A 798 -24.28 10.07 9.65
CA ASN A 798 -24.69 11.43 10.00
C ASN A 798 -23.54 12.11 10.76
N PHE A 799 -22.40 12.24 10.08
CA PHE A 799 -21.14 12.80 10.57
C PHE A 799 -20.60 12.07 11.81
N GLY A 800 -20.78 10.74 11.89
CA GLY A 800 -20.60 9.99 13.13
C GLY A 800 -19.40 9.05 13.18
N ARG A 801 -18.64 8.93 12.09
CA ARG A 801 -17.38 8.17 12.03
C ARG A 801 -16.18 8.98 12.53
N ASN A 802 -16.17 10.28 12.26
CA ASN A 802 -15.16 11.20 12.77
C ASN A 802 -15.68 11.91 14.02
N ASP A 803 -15.02 11.69 15.16
CA ASP A 803 -15.38 12.28 16.46
C ASP A 803 -15.21 13.81 16.50
N ASP A 804 -14.54 14.40 15.50
CA ASP A 804 -14.37 15.84 15.37
C ASP A 804 -15.63 16.55 14.86
N LEU A 805 -16.57 15.80 14.27
CA LEU A 805 -17.79 16.33 13.69
C LEU A 805 -19.00 16.08 14.61
N GLU A 806 -19.73 17.14 14.95
CA GLU A 806 -20.95 17.03 15.76
C GLU A 806 -22.18 17.50 14.99
N SER A 807 -23.02 16.53 14.59
CA SER A 807 -24.36 16.79 14.06
C SER A 807 -25.32 17.28 15.14
N SER A 808 -26.08 18.33 14.83
CA SER A 808 -27.04 18.95 15.76
C SER A 808 -28.26 18.09 16.09
N ALA A 809 -28.55 17.05 15.28
CA ALA A 809 -29.67 16.14 15.47
C ALA A 809 -29.48 14.83 14.69
N ALA A 810 -30.32 13.82 14.96
CA ALA A 810 -30.37 12.62 14.14
C ALA A 810 -30.98 12.90 12.74
N ALA A 811 -30.42 12.25 11.73
CA ALA A 811 -30.97 12.15 10.39
C ALA A 811 -31.96 10.98 10.29
N THR A 812 -32.95 11.06 9.38
CA THR A 812 -33.81 9.92 9.06
C THR A 812 -33.35 9.33 7.75
N ALA A 813 -33.27 8.01 7.68
CA ALA A 813 -32.76 7.27 6.54
C ALA A 813 -33.78 6.29 5.99
N HIS A 814 -33.78 6.14 4.68
CA HIS A 814 -34.53 5.17 3.90
C HIS A 814 -33.55 4.48 2.96
N VAL A 815 -33.35 3.18 3.14
CA VAL A 815 -32.38 2.39 2.37
C VAL A 815 -33.15 1.33 1.60
N ALA A 816 -32.90 1.22 0.30
CA ALA A 816 -33.47 0.21 -0.57
C ALA A 816 -32.37 -0.45 -1.41
N VAL A 817 -32.29 -1.78 -1.35
CA VAL A 817 -31.34 -2.57 -2.14
C VAL A 817 -32.13 -3.57 -2.98
N PRO A 818 -32.20 -3.39 -4.32
CA PRO A 818 -32.75 -4.40 -5.21
C PRO A 818 -31.94 -5.67 -5.10
N ILE A 819 -32.61 -6.82 -5.13
CA ILE A 819 -31.90 -8.11 -5.20
C ILE A 819 -31.29 -8.21 -6.60
N PRO A 820 -29.95 -8.29 -6.74
CA PRO A 820 -29.30 -8.42 -8.03
C PRO A 820 -29.71 -9.69 -8.77
N ASP A 821 -29.58 -9.66 -10.09
CA ASP A 821 -29.78 -10.86 -10.92
C ASP A 821 -28.88 -12.01 -10.42
N ASN A 822 -29.36 -13.25 -10.59
CA ASN A 822 -28.66 -14.46 -10.15
C ASN A 822 -28.39 -14.56 -8.64
N THR A 823 -29.12 -13.80 -7.81
CA THR A 823 -29.06 -13.96 -6.35
C THR A 823 -30.45 -14.12 -5.74
N THR A 824 -30.52 -14.58 -4.50
CA THR A 824 -31.76 -14.63 -3.72
C THR A 824 -31.51 -14.22 -2.27
N PHE A 825 -32.41 -13.41 -1.70
CA PHE A 825 -32.31 -13.00 -0.30
C PHE A 825 -32.39 -14.19 0.66
N VAL A 826 -31.50 -14.23 1.65
CA VAL A 826 -31.47 -15.25 2.71
C VAL A 826 -32.38 -14.82 3.86
N ALA A 827 -33.45 -15.56 4.10
CA ALA A 827 -34.42 -15.17 5.12
C ALA A 827 -33.83 -15.23 6.55
N GLY A 828 -33.85 -14.09 7.25
CA GLY A 828 -33.41 -13.97 8.64
C GLY A 828 -31.94 -13.60 8.82
N SER A 829 -31.26 -13.17 7.76
CA SER A 829 -29.87 -12.70 7.76
C SER A 829 -29.70 -11.21 8.12
N PHE A 830 -30.77 -10.52 8.53
CA PHE A 830 -30.67 -9.10 8.88
C PHE A 830 -29.86 -8.88 10.15
N GLU A 831 -28.83 -8.03 10.05
CA GLU A 831 -28.03 -7.53 11.16
C GLU A 831 -27.93 -6.00 11.08
N SER A 832 -28.01 -5.30 12.22
CA SER A 832 -27.83 -3.86 12.27
C SER A 832 -27.44 -3.36 13.65
N ASP A 833 -26.68 -2.26 13.68
CA ASP A 833 -26.30 -1.56 14.92
C ASP A 833 -27.45 -0.75 15.53
N VAL A 834 -28.45 -0.44 14.70
CA VAL A 834 -29.69 0.25 15.04
C VAL A 834 -30.86 -0.72 15.15
N GLU A 835 -32.01 -0.26 15.67
CA GLU A 835 -33.19 -1.10 15.93
C GLU A 835 -33.59 -1.99 14.72
N PRO A 836 -33.46 -3.34 14.82
CA PRO A 836 -33.64 -4.26 13.68
C PRO A 836 -35.08 -4.36 13.16
N GLY A 837 -36.05 -3.79 13.88
CA GLY A 837 -37.48 -3.93 13.61
C GLY A 837 -37.97 -3.29 12.29
N ASN A 838 -37.10 -2.59 11.57
CA ASN A 838 -37.47 -1.80 10.40
C ASN A 838 -37.09 -2.42 9.05
N PHE A 839 -36.39 -3.57 9.02
CA PHE A 839 -36.10 -4.28 7.78
C PHE A 839 -37.34 -4.96 7.18
N GLN A 840 -37.46 -4.86 5.86
CA GLN A 840 -38.52 -5.49 5.07
C GLN A 840 -37.93 -6.08 3.79
N ASN A 841 -38.19 -7.37 3.54
CA ASN A 841 -38.05 -7.93 2.20
C ASN A 841 -39.36 -7.71 1.44
N VAL A 842 -39.27 -7.04 0.29
CA VAL A 842 -40.41 -6.70 -0.57
C VAL A 842 -40.29 -7.36 -1.93
N ASN A 843 -41.44 -7.75 -2.50
CA ASN A 843 -41.47 -8.40 -3.82
C ASN A 843 -41.35 -7.41 -5.00
N ASP A 844 -41.58 -6.13 -4.74
CA ASP A 844 -41.56 -5.05 -5.74
C ASP A 844 -41.32 -3.72 -5.00
N LEU A 845 -40.09 -3.20 -5.08
CA LEU A 845 -39.66 -1.95 -4.44
C LEU A 845 -40.49 -0.76 -4.97
N GLN A 846 -40.54 -0.58 -6.29
CA GLN A 846 -41.28 0.52 -6.92
C GLN A 846 -42.78 0.51 -6.56
N ALA A 847 -43.44 -0.65 -6.58
CA ALA A 847 -44.87 -0.72 -6.26
C ALA A 847 -45.17 -0.47 -4.78
N THR A 848 -44.20 -0.68 -3.89
CA THR A 848 -44.36 -0.56 -2.43
C THR A 848 -44.00 0.83 -1.93
N PHE A 849 -42.92 1.42 -2.44
CA PHE A 849 -42.34 2.67 -1.93
C PHE A 849 -42.30 3.79 -2.99
N GLY A 850 -42.76 3.55 -4.21
CA GLY A 850 -42.85 4.55 -5.28
C GLY A 850 -41.48 5.05 -5.79
N GLY A 851 -41.49 6.23 -6.41
CA GLY A 851 -40.27 6.94 -6.84
C GLY A 851 -39.53 6.35 -8.04
N ASP A 852 -38.25 6.71 -8.12
CA ASP A 852 -37.24 6.27 -9.09
C ASP A 852 -36.64 4.88 -8.78
N LEU A 853 -37.20 4.16 -7.79
CA LEU A 853 -36.78 2.80 -7.47
C LEU A 853 -37.09 1.81 -8.61
N PRO A 854 -36.27 0.76 -8.79
CA PRO A 854 -36.52 -0.26 -9.80
C PRO A 854 -37.73 -1.15 -9.45
N ALA A 855 -38.44 -1.60 -10.48
CA ALA A 855 -39.56 -2.54 -10.36
C ALA A 855 -39.05 -3.99 -10.16
N SER A 856 -38.47 -4.27 -9.00
CA SER A 856 -37.85 -5.55 -8.66
C SER A 856 -38.03 -5.92 -7.19
N PRO A 857 -37.86 -7.21 -6.81
CA PRO A 857 -37.71 -7.60 -5.42
C PRO A 857 -36.51 -6.92 -4.77
N GLY A 858 -36.59 -6.64 -3.48
CA GLY A 858 -35.55 -5.91 -2.76
C GLY A 858 -35.65 -5.99 -1.25
N VAL A 859 -34.60 -5.52 -0.59
CA VAL A 859 -34.54 -5.24 0.84
C VAL A 859 -34.79 -3.76 1.05
N TYR A 860 -35.55 -3.41 2.08
CA TYR A 860 -35.81 -2.04 2.50
C TYR A 860 -35.60 -1.89 4.00
N TRP A 861 -35.03 -0.76 4.42
CA TRP A 861 -34.91 -0.35 5.81
C TRP A 861 -35.25 1.14 5.97
N THR A 862 -35.74 1.53 7.14
CA THR A 862 -35.92 2.94 7.50
C THR A 862 -35.69 3.17 8.99
N GLY A 863 -35.10 4.29 9.38
CA GLY A 863 -34.86 4.59 10.79
C GLY A 863 -34.21 5.95 11.00
N SER A 864 -33.98 6.31 12.27
CA SER A 864 -33.18 7.50 12.61
C SER A 864 -31.75 7.09 12.95
N VAL A 865 -30.79 7.84 12.43
CA VAL A 865 -29.35 7.63 12.58
C VAL A 865 -28.78 8.88 13.26
N SER A 866 -28.19 8.72 14.45
CA SER A 866 -27.59 9.84 15.19
C SER A 866 -26.12 10.06 14.88
N ALA A 867 -25.41 8.99 14.52
CA ALA A 867 -23.99 8.98 14.17
C ALA A 867 -23.83 8.05 12.95
N THR A 868 -23.23 6.87 13.10
CA THR A 868 -23.10 5.85 12.04
C THR A 868 -23.95 4.61 12.35
N ALA A 869 -24.39 3.88 11.32
CA ALA A 869 -25.01 2.57 11.47
C ALA A 869 -24.77 1.63 10.29
N ASP A 870 -24.37 0.39 10.55
CA ASP A 870 -24.30 -0.68 9.56
C ASP A 870 -25.66 -1.39 9.42
N LEU A 871 -26.02 -1.69 8.17
CA LEU A 871 -27.22 -2.42 7.78
C LEU A 871 -26.83 -3.61 6.89
N SER A 872 -26.80 -4.81 7.45
CA SER A 872 -26.26 -6.00 6.78
C SER A 872 -27.31 -7.06 6.49
N PHE A 873 -27.16 -7.77 5.37
CA PHE A 873 -27.94 -8.94 5.02
C PHE A 873 -27.25 -9.84 3.97
N ASP A 874 -27.57 -11.13 4.01
CA ASP A 874 -27.02 -12.10 3.06
C ASP A 874 -27.89 -12.29 1.80
N LEU A 875 -27.20 -12.46 0.67
CA LEU A 875 -27.72 -12.91 -0.61
C LEU A 875 -27.07 -14.25 -0.99
N ALA A 876 -27.87 -15.27 -1.27
CA ALA A 876 -27.38 -16.54 -1.80
C ALA A 876 -27.17 -16.42 -3.31
N VAL A 877 -25.95 -16.70 -3.77
CA VAL A 877 -25.56 -16.74 -5.18
C VAL A 877 -26.19 -17.95 -5.85
N ALA A 878 -26.84 -17.76 -6.99
CA ALA A 878 -27.49 -18.84 -7.71
C ALA A 878 -26.46 -19.89 -8.17
N ALA A 879 -26.83 -21.16 -8.04
CA ALA A 879 -26.16 -22.27 -8.69
C ALA A 879 -27.11 -22.92 -9.71
N PRO A 880 -26.66 -23.21 -10.94
CA PRO A 880 -25.31 -22.98 -11.45
C PRO A 880 -25.15 -21.61 -12.14
N LEU A 881 -23.98 -20.98 -12.03
CA LEU A 881 -23.67 -19.64 -12.59
C LEU A 881 -22.31 -19.65 -13.30
N GLU A 882 -22.16 -18.94 -14.42
CA GLU A 882 -20.92 -18.92 -15.19
C GLU A 882 -19.77 -18.30 -14.36
N MET A 883 -18.56 -18.85 -14.49
CA MET A 883 -17.35 -18.27 -13.87
C MET A 883 -17.08 -16.88 -14.48
N ASN A 884 -16.54 -15.97 -13.67
CA ASN A 884 -16.34 -14.57 -13.99
C ASN A 884 -17.65 -13.79 -14.25
N SER A 885 -18.80 -14.34 -13.86
CA SER A 885 -20.03 -13.53 -13.79
C SER A 885 -19.87 -12.49 -12.69
N GLU A 886 -20.32 -11.27 -12.98
CA GLU A 886 -20.31 -10.15 -12.05
C GLU A 886 -21.69 -10.00 -11.39
N ILE A 887 -21.70 -9.82 -10.07
CA ILE A 887 -22.88 -9.52 -9.27
C ILE A 887 -22.67 -8.14 -8.67
N THR A 888 -23.46 -7.16 -9.11
CA THR A 888 -23.35 -5.76 -8.64
C THR A 888 -24.58 -5.38 -7.84
N PRO A 889 -24.48 -5.34 -6.50
CA PRO A 889 -25.49 -4.68 -5.68
C PRO A 889 -25.59 -3.20 -6.04
N THR A 890 -26.81 -2.67 -6.01
CA THR A 890 -27.06 -1.23 -6.17
C THR A 890 -27.82 -0.77 -4.95
N VAL A 891 -27.35 0.28 -4.28
CA VAL A 891 -27.97 0.76 -3.05
C VAL A 891 -28.60 2.11 -3.30
N TYR A 892 -29.86 2.26 -2.92
CA TYR A 892 -30.58 3.53 -2.95
C TYR A 892 -30.75 4.04 -1.53
N ILE A 893 -30.31 5.27 -1.26
CA ILE A 893 -30.45 5.91 0.05
C ILE A 893 -31.15 7.25 -0.11
N ALA A 894 -32.09 7.56 0.78
CA ALA A 894 -32.75 8.85 0.84
C ALA A 894 -33.01 9.29 2.28
N ASN A 895 -33.04 10.59 2.49
CA ASN A 895 -33.36 11.20 3.79
C ASN A 895 -34.88 11.41 4.02
N ALA A 896 -35.71 11.05 3.03
CA ALA A 896 -37.16 11.03 3.08
C ALA A 896 -37.71 9.80 2.32
N PRO A 897 -39.00 9.46 2.43
CA PRO A 897 -39.60 8.38 1.65
C PRO A 897 -39.39 8.57 0.13
N PHE A 898 -39.10 7.48 -0.59
CA PHE A 898 -38.82 7.52 -2.04
C PHE A 898 -40.01 7.98 -2.91
N ASP A 899 -41.25 7.97 -2.41
CA ASP A 899 -42.42 8.52 -3.11
C ASP A 899 -42.69 10.00 -2.80
N GLU A 900 -41.86 10.61 -1.96
CA GLU A 900 -41.79 12.05 -1.72
C GLU A 900 -40.61 12.65 -2.52
N SER A 901 -40.39 13.96 -2.42
CA SER A 901 -39.20 14.60 -3.01
C SER A 901 -38.13 14.65 -1.92
N PRO A 902 -37.19 13.69 -1.85
CA PRO A 902 -36.15 13.73 -0.84
C PRO A 902 -35.20 14.89 -1.12
N SER A 903 -34.65 15.48 -0.06
CA SER A 903 -33.60 16.49 -0.19
C SER A 903 -32.23 15.88 -0.48
N GLN A 904 -32.05 14.59 -0.23
CA GLN A 904 -30.82 13.86 -0.54
C GLN A 904 -31.19 12.48 -1.08
N PHE A 905 -30.57 12.10 -2.20
CA PHE A 905 -30.76 10.80 -2.84
C PHE A 905 -29.46 10.33 -3.47
N PHE A 906 -29.02 9.14 -3.09
CA PHE A 906 -27.78 8.54 -3.58
C PHE A 906 -28.09 7.18 -4.19
N THR A 907 -27.36 6.87 -5.26
CA THR A 907 -27.25 5.51 -5.78
C THR A 907 -25.80 5.10 -5.66
N ASP A 908 -25.52 4.22 -4.70
CA ASP A 908 -24.17 3.69 -4.51
C ASP A 908 -23.99 2.47 -5.43
N ILE A 909 -22.92 2.50 -6.23
CA ILE A 909 -22.54 1.41 -7.12
C ILE A 909 -21.32 0.77 -6.50
N GLU A 910 -21.56 -0.35 -5.84
CA GLU A 910 -20.47 -1.15 -5.32
C GLU A 910 -19.69 -1.86 -6.42
N GLU A 911 -18.47 -2.25 -6.10
CA GLU A 911 -17.70 -3.17 -6.91
C GLU A 911 -18.47 -4.48 -7.16
N ALA A 912 -18.32 -5.00 -8.38
CA ALA A 912 -18.93 -6.28 -8.71
C ALA A 912 -18.29 -7.42 -7.92
N VAL A 913 -19.10 -8.22 -7.25
CA VAL A 913 -18.66 -9.49 -6.69
C VAL A 913 -18.45 -10.47 -7.84
N THR A 914 -17.21 -10.88 -8.05
CA THR A 914 -16.85 -11.80 -9.12
C THR A 914 -17.06 -13.25 -8.68
N VAL A 915 -17.79 -14.01 -9.49
CA VAL A 915 -18.02 -15.43 -9.27
C VAL A 915 -16.80 -16.22 -9.72
N VAL A 916 -16.12 -16.89 -8.77
CA VAL A 916 -14.86 -17.60 -9.05
C VAL A 916 -14.97 -19.10 -8.85
N SER A 917 -14.01 -19.82 -9.42
CA SER A 917 -13.92 -21.27 -9.24
C SER A 917 -13.28 -21.58 -7.89
N PRO A 918 -13.88 -22.44 -7.06
CA PRO A 918 -13.20 -22.99 -5.89
C PRO A 918 -12.11 -24.00 -6.27
N LEU A 919 -12.07 -24.43 -7.54
CA LEU A 919 -11.13 -25.43 -8.04
C LEU A 919 -10.11 -24.79 -8.96
N THR A 920 -8.84 -25.00 -8.63
CA THR A 920 -7.73 -24.81 -9.55
C THR A 920 -7.23 -26.17 -10.02
N LEU A 921 -7.07 -26.34 -11.32
CA LEU A 921 -6.51 -27.56 -11.88
C LEU A 921 -4.98 -27.49 -11.80
N SER A 922 -4.36 -28.28 -10.91
CA SER A 922 -2.92 -28.19 -10.63
C SER A 922 -2.05 -29.14 -11.48
N GLY A 923 -2.63 -29.97 -12.35
CA GLY A 923 -1.88 -30.74 -13.36
C GLY A 923 -2.62 -31.94 -13.99
N ALA A 924 -2.16 -32.37 -15.17
CA ALA A 924 -2.53 -33.63 -15.80
C ALA A 924 -1.26 -34.38 -16.27
N GLU A 925 -1.07 -35.61 -15.78
CA GLU A 925 0.13 -36.42 -16.00
C GLU A 925 -0.18 -37.76 -16.67
N ILE A 926 0.67 -38.18 -17.61
CA ILE A 926 0.72 -39.57 -18.11
C ILE A 926 1.83 -40.35 -17.41
N GLN A 927 1.55 -41.62 -17.08
CA GLN A 927 2.61 -42.49 -16.54
C GLN A 927 3.67 -42.90 -17.57
N SER A 928 3.39 -42.79 -18.87
CA SER A 928 4.32 -43.14 -19.96
C SER A 928 3.92 -42.44 -21.27
N GLU A 929 4.89 -41.92 -22.02
CA GLU A 929 4.67 -41.30 -23.35
C GLU A 929 4.28 -42.33 -24.43
N GLU A 930 4.60 -43.62 -24.22
CA GLU A 930 4.26 -44.72 -25.15
C GLU A 930 3.77 -45.96 -24.39
N VAL A 931 2.69 -46.60 -24.86
CA VAL A 931 2.14 -47.85 -24.29
C VAL A 931 1.90 -48.87 -25.40
N PRO A 932 2.31 -50.15 -25.27
CA PRO A 932 2.05 -51.16 -26.29
C PRO A 932 0.55 -51.41 -26.48
N ALA A 933 0.13 -51.63 -27.73
CA ALA A 933 -1.22 -52.07 -28.04
C ALA A 933 -1.63 -53.30 -27.21
N GLY A 934 -2.75 -53.18 -26.48
CA GLY A 934 -3.24 -54.22 -25.57
C GLY A 934 -2.78 -54.06 -24.11
N ALA A 935 -2.05 -53.01 -23.76
CA ALA A 935 -1.72 -52.65 -22.38
C ALA A 935 -2.60 -51.51 -21.84
N GLU A 936 -2.55 -51.30 -20.51
CA GLU A 936 -3.25 -50.24 -19.80
C GLU A 936 -2.47 -48.92 -19.88
N ALA A 937 -3.15 -47.84 -20.28
CA ALA A 937 -2.67 -46.47 -20.25
C ALA A 937 -3.29 -45.74 -19.05
N LYS A 938 -2.50 -44.96 -18.31
CA LYS A 938 -2.96 -44.25 -17.11
C LYS A 938 -2.75 -42.75 -17.24
N PHE A 939 -3.82 -42.02 -16.93
CA PHE A 939 -3.89 -40.55 -16.93
C PHE A 939 -4.27 -40.10 -15.52
N VAL A 940 -3.48 -39.22 -14.92
CA VAL A 940 -3.65 -38.73 -13.54
C VAL A 940 -3.98 -37.24 -13.59
N TYR A 941 -5.07 -36.85 -12.93
CA TYR A 941 -5.52 -35.46 -12.82
C TYR A 941 -5.49 -35.03 -11.36
N THR A 942 -4.88 -33.89 -11.06
CA THR A 942 -4.84 -33.34 -9.70
C THR A 942 -5.79 -32.15 -9.58
N LEU A 943 -6.71 -32.24 -8.63
CA LEU A 943 -7.67 -31.20 -8.28
C LEU A 943 -7.23 -30.54 -6.98
N LEU A 944 -7.06 -29.23 -7.01
CA LEU A 944 -6.79 -28.38 -5.86
C LEU A 944 -8.05 -27.57 -5.55
N ASN A 945 -8.61 -27.73 -4.35
CA ASN A 945 -9.72 -26.90 -3.89
C ASN A 945 -9.16 -25.78 -3.02
N THR A 946 -9.24 -24.55 -3.52
CA THR A 946 -8.74 -23.33 -2.88
C THR A 946 -9.77 -22.69 -1.97
N ASP A 947 -10.89 -23.36 -1.75
CA ASP A 947 -11.94 -22.99 -0.81
C ASP A 947 -11.60 -23.46 0.61
N ASP A 948 -12.20 -22.86 1.65
CA ASP A 948 -12.13 -23.33 3.04
C ASP A 948 -13.11 -24.49 3.32
N GLU A 949 -14.10 -24.69 2.45
CA GLU A 949 -15.04 -25.80 2.50
C GLU A 949 -14.73 -26.94 1.52
N THR A 950 -15.28 -28.13 1.78
CA THR A 950 -15.23 -29.23 0.80
C THR A 950 -16.23 -28.99 -0.32
N ARG A 951 -15.77 -29.00 -1.58
CA ARG A 951 -16.63 -28.75 -2.74
C ARG A 951 -16.97 -30.00 -3.54
N ALA A 952 -18.20 -30.03 -4.04
CA ALA A 952 -18.68 -31.07 -4.94
C ALA A 952 -18.40 -30.70 -6.40
N VAL A 953 -17.95 -31.67 -7.19
CA VAL A 953 -17.53 -31.45 -8.59
C VAL A 953 -18.06 -32.58 -9.47
N ASP A 954 -18.66 -32.26 -10.60
CA ASP A 954 -19.03 -33.26 -11.60
C ASP A 954 -17.85 -33.47 -12.56
N PHE A 955 -17.11 -34.57 -12.35
CA PHE A 955 -15.98 -34.97 -13.18
C PHE A 955 -16.49 -35.75 -14.39
N SER A 956 -16.42 -35.15 -15.57
CA SER A 956 -16.87 -35.74 -16.84
C SER A 956 -15.68 -36.04 -17.74
N TYR A 957 -15.72 -37.16 -18.46
CA TYR A 957 -14.63 -37.54 -19.36
C TYR A 957 -15.14 -38.23 -20.64
N SER A 958 -14.38 -38.08 -21.73
CA SER A 958 -14.61 -38.77 -23.00
C SER A 958 -13.44 -39.68 -23.35
N LEU A 959 -13.76 -40.86 -23.90
CA LEU A 959 -12.77 -41.88 -24.24
C LEU A 959 -12.39 -41.79 -25.71
N PRO A 960 -11.09 -41.89 -26.06
CA PRO A 960 -10.65 -42.02 -27.45
C PRO A 960 -11.30 -43.23 -28.16
N GLU A 961 -11.56 -43.10 -29.46
CA GLU A 961 -12.16 -44.18 -30.26
C GLU A 961 -11.30 -45.46 -30.21
N GLY A 962 -11.93 -46.62 -30.01
CA GLY A 962 -11.23 -47.91 -29.92
C GLY A 962 -10.60 -48.23 -28.56
N THR A 963 -10.76 -47.36 -27.55
CA THR A 963 -10.32 -47.63 -26.16
C THR A 963 -11.49 -48.06 -25.26
N GLU A 964 -11.20 -48.84 -24.21
CA GLU A 964 -12.17 -49.21 -23.17
C GLU A 964 -11.68 -48.72 -21.79
N LEU A 965 -12.55 -48.11 -20.99
CA LEU A 965 -12.23 -47.73 -19.62
C LEU A 965 -12.10 -48.97 -18.73
N VAL A 966 -10.97 -49.09 -18.03
CA VAL A 966 -10.67 -50.17 -17.07
C VAL A 966 -11.08 -49.77 -15.66
N SER A 967 -10.59 -48.63 -15.17
CA SER A 967 -10.92 -48.08 -13.85
C SER A 967 -10.88 -46.55 -13.83
N LEU A 968 -11.60 -45.98 -12.86
CA LEU A 968 -11.53 -44.59 -12.45
C LEU A 968 -11.26 -44.58 -10.94
N ASP A 969 -10.10 -44.09 -10.52
CA ASP A 969 -9.67 -44.07 -9.13
C ASP A 969 -9.67 -42.62 -8.62
N VAL A 970 -10.28 -42.35 -7.46
CA VAL A 970 -10.37 -41.01 -6.85
C VAL A 970 -9.84 -41.07 -5.43
N GLN A 971 -8.88 -40.21 -5.09
CA GLN A 971 -8.19 -40.23 -3.80
C GLN A 971 -7.95 -38.83 -3.25
N ASN A 972 -8.27 -38.62 -1.98
CA ASN A 972 -7.86 -37.42 -1.24
C ASN A 972 -6.58 -37.77 -0.47
N LYS A 973 -5.48 -37.05 -0.75
CA LYS A 973 -4.16 -37.37 -0.21
C LYS A 973 -3.37 -36.10 0.12
N PRO A 974 -2.52 -36.12 1.16
CA PRO A 974 -1.48 -35.09 1.31
C PRO A 974 -0.59 -35.08 0.06
N LEU A 975 -0.06 -33.92 -0.31
CA LEU A 975 0.92 -33.80 -1.39
C LEU A 975 2.04 -34.86 -1.24
N GLY A 976 2.15 -35.77 -2.20
CA GLY A 976 3.26 -36.74 -2.28
C GLY A 976 3.10 -38.12 -1.61
N SER A 977 1.88 -38.60 -1.30
CA SER A 977 1.67 -39.99 -0.83
C SER A 977 0.93 -40.88 -1.83
N ASP A 978 1.40 -42.12 -2.05
CA ASP A 978 0.76 -43.13 -2.92
C ASP A 978 0.12 -44.26 -2.11
N GLU A 979 -1.20 -44.41 -2.11
CA GLU A 979 -1.89 -45.71 -1.88
C GLU A 979 -3.40 -45.62 -2.18
N GLY A 980 -3.88 -46.41 -3.17
CA GLY A 980 -5.21 -46.23 -3.77
C GLY A 980 -6.30 -47.25 -3.46
N GLY A 981 -7.55 -46.83 -3.65
CA GLY A 981 -8.77 -47.64 -3.65
C GLY A 981 -9.72 -47.22 -4.79
N ALA A 982 -10.36 -48.20 -5.43
CA ALA A 982 -11.12 -48.03 -6.68
C ALA A 982 -12.63 -47.81 -6.47
N VAL A 983 -13.27 -47.04 -7.36
CA VAL A 983 -14.73 -46.77 -7.40
C VAL A 983 -15.34 -47.16 -8.76
N ALA A 984 -16.66 -47.43 -8.82
CA ALA A 984 -17.37 -48.02 -9.96
C ALA A 984 -17.95 -46.98 -10.98
N LEU A 985 -18.06 -47.45 -12.23
CA LEU A 985 -18.17 -46.74 -13.52
C LEU A 985 -19.47 -45.92 -13.79
N GLN A 986 -19.32 -44.61 -14.02
CA GLN A 986 -20.22 -43.74 -14.81
C GLN A 986 -19.43 -42.66 -15.56
N GLN A 987 -19.94 -42.22 -16.72
CA GLN A 987 -19.32 -41.22 -17.63
C GLN A 987 -19.15 -39.83 -16.99
N THR A 988 -19.90 -39.56 -15.92
CA THR A 988 -19.74 -38.41 -15.03
C THR A 988 -19.78 -38.93 -13.59
N SER A 989 -18.88 -38.48 -12.73
CA SER A 989 -18.84 -38.85 -11.30
C SER A 989 -18.80 -37.60 -10.43
N ARG A 990 -19.69 -37.53 -9.43
CA ARG A 990 -19.65 -36.47 -8.42
C ARG A 990 -18.56 -36.77 -7.40
N ILE A 991 -17.54 -35.92 -7.35
CA ILE A 991 -16.38 -36.04 -6.46
C ILE A 991 -16.49 -34.97 -5.37
N GLN A 992 -16.05 -35.31 -4.15
CA GLN A 992 -15.89 -34.36 -3.05
C GLN A 992 -14.40 -34.02 -2.94
N VAL A 993 -14.06 -32.78 -3.25
CA VAL A 993 -12.69 -32.27 -3.20
C VAL A 993 -12.54 -31.49 -1.87
N PRO A 994 -11.76 -31.99 -0.90
CA PRO A 994 -11.62 -31.34 0.41
C PRO A 994 -10.86 -30.03 0.27
N SER A 995 -11.10 -29.07 1.17
CA SER A 995 -10.34 -27.82 1.23
C SER A 995 -8.85 -28.12 1.39
N PHE A 996 -8.03 -27.61 0.48
CA PHE A 996 -6.58 -27.72 0.61
C PHE A 996 -6.08 -26.88 1.79
N ILE A 997 -6.73 -25.77 2.07
CA ILE A 997 -6.28 -24.79 3.07
C ILE A 997 -6.49 -25.34 4.48
N GLU A 998 -7.63 -25.98 4.72
CA GLU A 998 -7.92 -26.59 6.03
C GLU A 998 -7.27 -27.97 6.23
N THR A 999 -7.04 -28.72 5.14
CA THR A 999 -6.66 -30.14 5.24
C THR A 999 -5.27 -30.47 4.70
N GLU A 1000 -4.65 -29.56 3.94
CA GLU A 1000 -3.42 -29.79 3.16
C GLU A 1000 -3.53 -30.99 2.20
N GLN A 1001 -4.75 -31.34 1.77
CA GLN A 1001 -5.02 -32.47 0.87
C GLN A 1001 -5.40 -32.01 -0.55
N ILE A 1002 -4.89 -32.74 -1.54
CA ILE A 1002 -5.31 -32.68 -2.94
C ILE A 1002 -6.21 -33.87 -3.28
N THR A 1003 -7.05 -33.72 -4.32
CA THR A 1003 -7.79 -34.86 -4.88
C THR A 1003 -7.16 -35.31 -6.18
N GLU A 1004 -6.69 -36.55 -6.24
CA GLU A 1004 -6.17 -37.18 -7.44
C GLU A 1004 -7.24 -38.05 -8.11
N VAL A 1005 -7.43 -37.88 -9.41
CA VAL A 1005 -8.33 -38.68 -10.24
C VAL A 1005 -7.51 -39.41 -11.31
N THR A 1006 -7.46 -40.74 -11.26
CA THR A 1006 -6.74 -41.57 -12.24
C THR A 1006 -7.72 -42.28 -13.18
N ILE A 1007 -7.58 -42.03 -14.49
CA ILE A 1007 -8.29 -42.74 -15.56
C ILE A 1007 -7.37 -43.83 -16.13
N VAL A 1008 -7.81 -45.09 -16.11
CA VAL A 1008 -7.07 -46.22 -16.69
C VAL A 1008 -7.79 -46.75 -17.93
N LEU A 1009 -7.16 -46.69 -19.09
CA LEU A 1009 -7.71 -47.11 -20.38
C LEU A 1009 -7.01 -48.36 -20.91
N GLN A 1010 -7.79 -49.30 -21.44
CA GLN A 1010 -7.30 -50.44 -22.18
C GLN A 1010 -7.11 -50.03 -23.65
N THR A 1011 -5.87 -50.07 -24.12
CA THR A 1011 -5.54 -49.82 -25.53
C THR A 1011 -5.85 -51.05 -26.39
N SER A 1012 -6.19 -50.84 -27.66
CA SER A 1012 -6.43 -51.92 -28.62
C SER A 1012 -5.37 -51.94 -29.73
N THR A 1013 -5.28 -53.07 -30.46
CA THR A 1013 -4.43 -53.16 -31.67
C THR A 1013 -4.91 -52.28 -32.82
N GLU A 1014 -6.14 -51.75 -32.76
CA GLU A 1014 -6.64 -50.81 -33.76
C GLU A 1014 -6.12 -49.39 -33.53
N ASN A 1015 -5.60 -49.11 -32.33
CA ASN A 1015 -5.03 -47.82 -31.95
C ASN A 1015 -3.53 -47.67 -32.24
N GLU A 1016 -2.86 -48.67 -32.82
CA GLU A 1016 -1.41 -48.64 -33.06
C GLU A 1016 -1.00 -47.42 -33.91
N GLY A 1017 -0.17 -46.53 -33.34
CA GLY A 1017 0.25 -45.25 -33.92
C GLY A 1017 -0.66 -44.06 -33.64
N ASP A 1018 -1.80 -44.27 -32.99
CA ASP A 1018 -2.70 -43.19 -32.55
C ASP A 1018 -2.18 -42.53 -31.26
N VAL A 1019 -2.54 -41.27 -31.08
CA VAL A 1019 -2.35 -40.51 -29.85
C VAL A 1019 -3.65 -40.60 -29.04
N LEU A 1020 -3.58 -41.20 -27.85
CA LEU A 1020 -4.71 -41.30 -26.93
C LEU A 1020 -4.71 -40.09 -26.01
N ASP A 1021 -5.86 -39.44 -25.93
CA ASP A 1021 -6.05 -38.25 -25.11
C ASP A 1021 -7.51 -38.18 -24.57
N PRO A 1022 -7.78 -38.67 -23.34
CA PRO A 1022 -9.09 -38.54 -22.74
C PRO A 1022 -9.36 -37.07 -22.40
N GLN A 1023 -10.43 -36.51 -22.99
CA GLN A 1023 -10.82 -35.15 -22.67
C GLN A 1023 -11.58 -35.15 -21.35
N VAL A 1024 -11.10 -34.39 -20.37
CA VAL A 1024 -11.74 -34.19 -19.06
C VAL A 1024 -12.32 -32.80 -18.95
N VAL A 1025 -13.52 -32.74 -18.38
CA VAL A 1025 -14.27 -31.52 -18.10
C VAL A 1025 -14.69 -31.57 -16.62
N LEU A 1026 -14.37 -30.53 -15.87
CA LEU A 1026 -14.82 -30.37 -14.49
C LEU A 1026 -15.98 -29.40 -14.50
N SER A 1027 -17.17 -29.86 -14.11
CA SER A 1027 -18.36 -29.01 -14.12
C SER A 1027 -18.90 -28.76 -12.73
N GLN A 1028 -19.60 -27.63 -12.58
CA GLN A 1028 -20.46 -27.40 -11.43
C GLN A 1028 -21.45 -28.56 -11.27
N PRO A 1029 -21.76 -28.98 -10.05
CA PRO A 1029 -22.74 -30.03 -9.79
C PRO A 1029 -24.07 -29.80 -10.52
N ASP A 1030 -24.51 -30.80 -11.26
CA ASP A 1030 -25.78 -30.82 -12.00
C ASP A 1030 -25.88 -29.72 -13.09
N SER A 1031 -24.74 -29.24 -13.61
CA SER A 1031 -24.63 -28.17 -14.61
C SER A 1031 -23.70 -28.51 -15.78
N ASP A 1032 -23.89 -27.81 -16.90
CA ASP A 1032 -22.98 -27.82 -18.05
C ASP A 1032 -21.85 -26.78 -17.92
N PHE A 1033 -21.84 -25.92 -16.89
CA PHE A 1033 -20.80 -24.91 -16.66
C PHE A 1033 -19.51 -25.53 -16.13
N ILE A 1034 -18.40 -25.12 -16.72
CA ILE A 1034 -17.09 -25.75 -16.56
C ILE A 1034 -16.21 -24.89 -15.64
N TYR A 1035 -15.60 -25.49 -14.62
CA TYR A 1035 -14.67 -24.83 -13.70
C TYR A 1035 -13.29 -24.55 -14.32
N ASN A 1036 -12.93 -25.22 -15.42
CA ASN A 1036 -11.68 -25.06 -16.16
C ASN A 1036 -11.92 -24.64 -17.62
N GLU A 1037 -11.43 -23.47 -18.04
CA GLU A 1037 -11.68 -22.91 -19.40
C GLU A 1037 -11.13 -23.74 -20.57
N VAL A 1038 -10.25 -24.72 -20.31
CA VAL A 1038 -9.62 -25.55 -21.35
C VAL A 1038 -9.87 -27.03 -21.06
N ALA A 1039 -10.46 -27.74 -22.02
CA ALA A 1039 -10.49 -29.20 -22.03
C ALA A 1039 -9.07 -29.70 -21.83
N VAL A 1040 -8.80 -30.37 -20.71
CA VAL A 1040 -7.44 -30.71 -20.29
C VAL A 1040 -6.99 -31.89 -21.13
N PRO A 1041 -6.04 -31.72 -22.07
CA PRO A 1041 -5.47 -32.86 -22.73
C PRO A 1041 -4.65 -33.60 -21.68
N GLY A 1042 -4.93 -34.88 -21.47
CA GLY A 1042 -4.25 -35.71 -20.49
C GLY A 1042 -2.78 -35.98 -20.83
N GLY A 1043 -2.17 -35.24 -21.76
CA GLY A 1043 -0.91 -35.59 -22.42
C GLY A 1043 -1.14 -36.65 -23.51
N GLY A 1044 -0.74 -36.37 -24.73
CA GLY A 1044 -0.92 -37.30 -25.85
C GLY A 1044 -0.03 -38.54 -25.70
N LEU A 1045 -0.63 -39.70 -25.46
CA LEU A 1045 0.08 -40.97 -25.31
C LEU A 1045 0.08 -41.77 -26.61
N ILE A 1046 1.23 -42.21 -27.11
CA ILE A 1046 1.33 -42.96 -28.37
C ILE A 1046 1.14 -44.46 -28.12
N VAL A 1047 0.29 -45.13 -28.91
CA VAL A 1047 0.17 -46.60 -28.85
C VAL A 1047 1.23 -47.26 -29.73
N GLY A 1048 2.18 -47.93 -29.11
CA GLY A 1048 3.23 -48.69 -29.79
C GLY A 1048 2.76 -50.08 -30.27
N PRO A 1049 3.56 -50.78 -31.09
CA PRO A 1049 3.23 -52.11 -31.58
C PRO A 1049 3.04 -53.13 -30.42
N PRO A 1050 2.19 -54.17 -30.60
CA PRO A 1050 1.90 -55.13 -29.53
C PRO A 1050 3.18 -55.82 -29.02
N SER A 1051 3.37 -55.81 -27.70
CA SER A 1051 4.56 -56.37 -27.08
C SER A 1051 4.68 -57.88 -27.36
N THR A 1052 5.89 -58.33 -27.73
CA THR A 1052 6.22 -59.76 -27.84
C THR A 1052 6.94 -60.32 -26.61
N GLU A 1053 7.17 -59.49 -25.58
CA GLU A 1053 7.81 -59.88 -24.32
C GLU A 1053 6.94 -59.51 -23.09
N PRO A 1054 6.96 -60.30 -22.01
CA PRO A 1054 6.23 -59.98 -20.78
C PRO A 1054 6.79 -58.72 -20.10
N PRO A 1055 5.95 -57.93 -19.40
CA PRO A 1055 6.37 -56.65 -18.83
C PRO A 1055 7.48 -56.87 -17.78
N PRO A 1056 8.51 -56.01 -17.74
CA PRO A 1056 9.49 -56.06 -16.66
C PRO A 1056 8.84 -55.57 -15.36
N VAL A 1057 9.15 -56.24 -14.25
CA VAL A 1057 8.87 -55.73 -12.90
C VAL A 1057 9.97 -54.73 -12.58
N ASP A 1058 9.64 -53.44 -12.52
CA ASP A 1058 10.56 -52.39 -12.09
C ASP A 1058 10.41 -52.14 -10.58
N PRO A 1059 11.45 -52.36 -9.75
CA PRO A 1059 11.43 -52.01 -8.34
C PRO A 1059 12.10 -50.64 -8.04
N THR A 1060 12.31 -49.76 -9.03
CA THR A 1060 13.05 -48.51 -8.83
C THR A 1060 12.55 -47.38 -9.73
N LEU A 1061 11.59 -46.58 -9.26
CA LEU A 1061 11.43 -45.22 -9.76
C LEU A 1061 12.33 -44.30 -8.93
N ARG A 1062 13.40 -43.78 -9.54
CA ARG A 1062 14.11 -42.59 -9.07
C ARG A 1062 13.55 -41.40 -9.83
N ILE A 1063 13.21 -40.38 -9.05
CA ILE A 1063 12.84 -39.01 -9.42
C ILE A 1063 13.66 -38.51 -10.62
N PHE A 1064 12.97 -38.25 -11.72
CA PHE A 1064 13.37 -37.35 -12.81
C PHE A 1064 12.06 -36.94 -13.50
N LEU A 1065 11.64 -35.69 -13.31
CA LEU A 1065 10.56 -35.05 -14.05
C LEU A 1065 11.20 -34.02 -14.99
N PRO A 1066 11.12 -34.21 -16.31
CA PRO A 1066 11.02 -33.13 -17.27
C PRO A 1066 9.57 -33.09 -17.74
N ILE A 1067 8.82 -32.04 -17.41
CA ILE A 1067 7.51 -31.79 -18.02
C ILE A 1067 7.62 -30.53 -18.87
N VAL A 1068 7.19 -30.69 -20.11
CA VAL A 1068 7.15 -29.72 -21.19
C VAL A 1068 5.73 -29.15 -21.24
N ALA A 1069 5.62 -27.82 -21.43
CA ALA A 1069 4.39 -27.03 -21.62
C ALA A 1069 3.60 -26.80 -20.31
N ARG A 1070 2.74 -25.79 -20.15
CA ARG A 1070 2.06 -24.88 -21.08
C ARG A 1070 1.33 -23.81 -20.25
#